data_AF-A0AAU9CL68-F1
#
_entry.id   AF-A0AAU9CL68-F1
#
_cell.length_a   1.000
_cell.length_b   1.000
_cell.length_c   1.000
_cell.angle_alpha   90.00
_cell.angle_beta   90.00
_cell.angle_gamma   90.00
#
_symmetry.space_group_name_H-M   'P 1'
#
loop_
_entity.id
_entity.type
_entity.pdbx_description
1 polymer ?
#
loop_
_entity_poly.entity_id
_entity_poly.type
_entity_poly.pdbx_seq_one_letter_code
_entity_poly.pdbx_strand_id
1 'polypeptide(L)'
;MLSQCVLVALTSFGAQANVTPATPCQPGVTSQTCGLTKYVDNSFYEDPGVTNAIMADTTANNIFMDGSRESGDTQSLTVSGTDMSGHYIQGSNGGTANITVNNGATVDMIEVGNTGATTNTTVAIDDATLNGENDAGSYEGKKAYMMGSAIYLDPMDKGYHTVNVEDGSMLHGSILSAGAGAQNIAISNSTMDKGGIYAGSDKSDTNITLTNASVDASQSEIAQNIDTLAVKLSGYKPFSDINLDAFGDVALAMYGTKADSLALDNSTVTGDIGAFNENGTTLISLTNNSVVNGNVTVDGNAANSVLVDNSTVNGEINTSQSTGNSTITLQNNATVNGDITTGAGDDTVVLTNDSHVNGNVNGGDGSDTLSMDAGSSISGQISQFETVNTTSDNSIAIDKINDATSWSLQNGSTLIANTTGSNALVTMSTDSYVNFGNITGANNAVVVNSITPSAQNQQGIVLGTFTTSGSSAPQNYAAATFTNGDQTVENRSGAYNYNNSLNIVAADSAPQAQLTADNSQSWNIEFNSQKGNLASDVQGLVAGLDAAEQAGHQVADDISNHMNQVHLANLLGEQQDGAQVWGDFLYQNGNFSNDVDYTSITQGAQGGVDWTAHLDNGDSVTGGIALAWTRSRVQDTSDGADSFKDSVYGNYYSLYGGWQQALNGRTWGLFADGSFSYGDMRYSLSANNVTGDTSGMTEALHGSTDGSLYLAQARTGVNVLLPGETLLQPYATIGWDQTKANGFSDSEVTFADSQVSSWNGGAGVRLTTTLRDLNKNVKVMPWIDARFQKEFSDDTDIQAADYHNTSGHNNTMGIFGAGINATIAHNFTLTTGVYVGTGDVDNDASVQAGMSYSF
;
A
#
# COMPACT_ATOMS: atom_id res chain seq x y z
N MET A 1 33.42 64.47 -29.82
CA MET A 1 34.24 65.27 -28.89
C MET A 1 34.88 64.31 -27.90
N LEU A 2 35.90 63.59 -28.36
CA LEU A 2 36.39 62.33 -27.77
C LEU A 2 37.88 62.40 -27.38
N SER A 3 38.46 63.60 -27.29
CA SER A 3 39.91 63.77 -26.98
C SER A 3 40.20 64.76 -25.85
N GLN A 4 39.22 65.11 -25.01
CA GLN A 4 39.42 66.00 -23.85
C GLN A 4 38.99 65.43 -22.50
N CYS A 5 38.37 64.24 -22.44
CA CYS A 5 38.06 63.56 -21.17
C CYS A 5 39.08 62.47 -20.78
N VAL A 6 39.93 62.01 -21.71
CA VAL A 6 40.99 61.02 -21.43
C VAL A 6 42.19 61.65 -20.69
N LEU A 7 42.26 62.99 -20.61
CA LEU A 7 43.37 63.71 -20.00
C LEU A 7 43.18 64.06 -18.51
N VAL A 8 42.05 63.67 -17.90
CA VAL A 8 41.77 63.88 -16.45
C VAL A 8 41.85 62.56 -15.66
N ALA A 9 41.87 61.40 -16.32
CA ALA A 9 42.07 60.10 -15.67
C ALA A 9 43.55 59.65 -15.59
N LEU A 10 44.47 60.36 -16.25
CA LEU A 10 45.91 60.03 -16.31
C LEU A 10 46.80 60.97 -15.49
N THR A 11 46.22 61.91 -14.73
CA THR A 11 46.97 62.92 -13.96
C THR A 11 46.89 62.76 -12.43
N SER A 12 46.26 61.71 -11.90
CA SER A 12 46.32 61.36 -10.47
C SER A 12 47.43 60.34 -10.11
N PHE A 13 48.06 59.68 -11.09
CA PHE A 13 49.13 58.69 -10.84
C PHE A 13 50.57 59.25 -10.92
N GLY A 14 50.73 60.57 -10.91
CA GLY A 14 52.02 61.19 -11.19
C GLY A 14 52.31 62.46 -10.41
N ALA A 15 52.36 62.40 -9.06
CA ALA A 15 53.25 63.25 -8.25
C ALA A 15 53.22 62.91 -6.74
N GLN A 16 54.42 62.54 -6.24
CA GLN A 16 54.93 62.65 -4.85
C GLN A 16 54.44 61.59 -3.84
N ALA A 17 55.13 60.45 -3.64
CA ALA A 17 56.47 60.26 -3.05
C ALA A 17 56.57 60.58 -1.54
N ASN A 18 56.07 59.64 -0.72
CA ASN A 18 56.85 58.97 0.33
C ASN A 18 56.15 57.64 0.63
N VAL A 19 56.23 56.72 -0.33
CA VAL A 19 55.56 55.43 -0.26
C VAL A 19 56.58 54.41 0.23
N THR A 20 56.37 53.87 1.43
CA THR A 20 57.17 52.73 1.91
C THR A 20 56.59 51.50 1.22
N PRO A 21 57.37 50.74 0.42
CA PRO A 21 56.85 49.54 -0.23
C PRO A 21 56.29 48.58 0.82
N ALA A 22 55.12 47.97 0.55
CA ALA A 22 54.45 47.14 1.53
C ALA A 22 55.30 45.93 1.94
N THR A 23 55.13 45.50 3.18
CA THR A 23 55.71 44.24 3.64
C THR A 23 55.09 43.08 2.84
N PRO A 24 55.88 42.18 2.21
CA PRO A 24 55.32 41.01 1.54
C PRO A 24 54.64 40.09 2.54
N CYS A 25 53.43 39.62 2.21
CA CYS A 25 52.70 38.67 3.06
C CYS A 25 53.44 37.34 3.19
N GLN A 26 53.53 36.84 4.42
CA GLN A 26 54.06 35.50 4.70
C GLN A 26 52.92 34.48 4.59
N PRO A 27 53.15 33.31 3.96
CA PRO A 27 52.12 32.28 3.87
C PRO A 27 51.55 31.89 5.25
N GLY A 28 50.23 31.98 5.41
CA GLY A 28 49.51 31.56 6.61
C GLY A 28 49.56 32.52 7.81
N VAL A 29 50.14 33.72 7.67
CA VAL A 29 50.17 34.72 8.75
C VAL A 29 49.11 35.79 8.50
N THR A 30 48.07 35.86 9.32
CA THR A 30 46.97 36.85 9.19
C THR A 30 47.00 37.97 10.24
N SER A 31 47.94 37.94 11.17
CA SER A 31 48.01 38.86 12.32
C SER A 31 48.82 40.15 12.05
N GLN A 32 49.23 40.41 10.80
CA GLN A 32 50.04 41.56 10.46
C GLN A 32 49.65 42.12 9.09
N THR A 33 49.49 43.45 9.03
CA THR A 33 49.22 44.17 7.78
C THR A 33 50.37 44.01 6.77
N CYS A 34 50.05 43.56 5.56
CA CYS A 34 50.99 43.26 4.47
C CYS A 34 50.31 43.38 3.10
N GLY A 35 51.09 43.56 2.03
CA GLY A 35 50.54 43.69 0.66
C GLY A 35 49.70 44.94 0.38
N LEU A 36 49.55 45.83 1.37
CA LEU A 36 48.80 47.08 1.30
C LEU A 36 49.72 48.29 1.54
N THR A 37 49.50 49.34 0.76
CA THR A 37 50.15 50.63 0.92
C THR A 37 49.14 51.69 1.36
N LYS A 38 49.46 52.46 2.41
CA LYS A 38 48.66 53.61 2.84
C LYS A 38 48.98 54.86 1.99
N TYR A 39 47.96 55.51 1.46
CA TYR A 39 48.05 56.71 0.63
C TYR A 39 47.74 58.00 1.41
N VAL A 40 47.88 59.15 0.73
CA VAL A 40 47.77 60.49 1.34
C VAL A 40 46.35 60.86 1.78
N ASP A 41 45.34 60.19 1.25
CA ASP A 41 43.93 60.23 1.66
C ASP A 41 43.65 59.39 2.93
N ASN A 42 44.68 58.69 3.43
CA ASN A 42 44.66 57.70 4.50
C ASN A 42 44.02 56.35 4.13
N SER A 43 43.56 56.18 2.88
CA SER A 43 43.08 54.91 2.37
C SER A 43 44.24 53.94 2.09
N PHE A 44 43.94 52.66 2.03
CA PHE A 44 44.89 51.60 1.76
C PHE A 44 44.64 51.00 0.37
N TYR A 45 45.71 50.75 -0.36
CA TYR A 45 45.65 50.20 -1.72
C TYR A 45 46.47 48.92 -1.78
N GLU A 46 45.90 47.86 -2.36
CA GLU A 46 46.66 46.65 -2.71
C GLU A 46 47.76 47.02 -3.71
N ASP A 47 48.97 46.58 -3.39
CA ASP A 47 50.14 46.90 -4.22
C ASP A 47 50.01 46.22 -5.60
N PRO A 48 50.28 46.94 -6.71
CA PRO A 48 50.14 46.39 -8.05
C PRO A 48 50.89 45.06 -8.24
N GLY A 49 50.17 44.02 -8.67
CA GLY A 49 50.73 42.69 -8.93
C GLY A 49 50.89 41.79 -7.70
N VAL A 50 50.49 42.25 -6.50
CA VAL A 50 50.35 41.40 -5.31
C VAL A 50 49.13 40.50 -5.46
N THR A 51 49.23 39.26 -4.96
CA THR A 51 48.11 38.29 -4.97
C THR A 51 47.41 38.21 -3.63
N ASN A 52 48.12 38.44 -2.53
CA ASN A 52 47.59 38.33 -1.18
C ASN A 52 47.94 39.59 -0.38
N ALA A 53 46.92 40.22 0.19
CA ALA A 53 46.98 41.39 1.04
C ALA A 53 46.25 41.11 2.35
N ILE A 54 46.74 41.67 3.44
CA ILE A 54 46.17 41.49 4.78
C ILE A 54 46.11 42.83 5.48
N MET A 55 44.97 43.14 6.10
CA MET A 55 44.77 44.23 7.03
C MET A 55 44.55 43.65 8.42
N ALA A 56 45.43 43.98 9.37
CA ALA A 56 45.33 43.54 10.75
C ALA A 56 45.67 44.67 11.73
N ASP A 57 45.61 45.91 11.26
CA ASP A 57 45.73 47.08 12.12
C ASP A 57 44.48 47.20 13.00
N THR A 58 44.58 47.86 14.16
CA THR A 58 43.40 48.02 15.04
C THR A 58 42.27 48.79 14.37
N THR A 59 42.62 49.71 13.46
CA THR A 59 41.69 50.56 12.72
C THR A 59 42.22 50.81 11.32
N ALA A 60 41.36 50.83 10.32
CA ALA A 60 41.72 51.21 8.95
C ALA A 60 40.64 52.06 8.27
N ASN A 61 41.06 52.86 7.29
CA ASN A 61 40.15 53.56 6.39
C ASN A 61 39.82 52.67 5.18
N ASN A 62 39.24 53.25 4.11
CA ASN A 62 38.88 52.53 2.88
C ASN A 62 40.03 51.66 2.35
N ILE A 63 39.72 50.46 1.87
CA ILE A 63 40.67 49.56 1.22
C ILE A 63 40.28 49.39 -0.24
N PHE A 64 41.23 49.62 -1.15
CA PHE A 64 41.06 49.45 -2.59
C PHE A 64 41.98 48.33 -3.11
N MET A 65 41.41 47.31 -3.71
CA MET A 65 42.18 46.33 -4.48
C MET A 65 42.67 46.97 -5.80
N ASP A 66 43.69 46.42 -6.46
CA ASP A 66 44.36 47.09 -7.58
C ASP A 66 43.53 47.19 -8.88
N GLY A 67 42.30 46.67 -8.83
CA GLY A 67 41.20 47.02 -9.72
C GLY A 67 41.24 46.33 -11.08
N SER A 68 42.33 46.45 -11.84
CA SER A 68 42.37 46.08 -13.26
C SER A 68 43.20 44.82 -13.54
N ARG A 69 42.58 43.65 -13.36
CA ARG A 69 43.20 42.35 -13.60
C ARG A 69 42.71 41.67 -14.88
N GLU A 70 43.61 40.91 -15.52
CA GLU A 70 43.29 40.12 -16.69
C GLU A 70 42.60 38.80 -16.29
N SER A 71 42.00 38.11 -17.27
CA SER A 71 41.42 36.78 -17.04
C SER A 71 42.50 35.80 -16.57
N GLY A 72 42.26 35.13 -15.43
CA GLY A 72 43.19 34.18 -14.82
C GLY A 72 44.06 34.76 -13.69
N ASP A 73 44.11 36.09 -13.54
CA ASP A 73 44.75 36.73 -12.39
C ASP A 73 43.90 36.58 -11.13
N THR A 74 44.55 36.55 -9.97
CA THR A 74 43.88 36.48 -8.65
C THR A 74 44.43 37.54 -7.72
N GLN A 75 43.51 38.18 -6.99
CA GLN A 75 43.78 39.04 -5.85
C GLN A 75 43.00 38.54 -4.63
N SER A 76 43.56 38.72 -3.45
CA SER A 76 43.00 38.20 -2.20
C SER A 76 43.29 39.17 -1.06
N LEU A 77 42.24 39.62 -0.38
CA LEU A 77 42.32 40.52 0.76
C LEU A 77 41.75 39.82 2.00
N THR A 78 42.49 39.83 3.11
CA THR A 78 41.97 39.43 4.44
C THR A 78 41.98 40.61 5.39
N VAL A 79 40.84 40.97 5.96
CA VAL A 79 40.69 41.97 7.02
C VAL A 79 40.39 41.24 8.32
N SER A 80 41.29 41.33 9.29
CA SER A 80 41.25 40.53 10.51
C SER A 80 41.31 41.40 11.76
N GLY A 81 40.26 41.36 12.59
CA GLY A 81 40.16 42.13 13.85
C GLY A 81 40.30 43.64 13.71
N THR A 82 40.11 44.17 12.50
CA THR A 82 40.25 45.59 12.17
C THR A 82 38.90 46.29 12.26
N ASP A 83 38.83 47.45 12.93
CA ASP A 83 37.65 48.32 12.88
C ASP A 83 37.75 49.31 11.70
N MET A 84 36.84 49.14 10.75
CA MET A 84 36.63 49.99 9.57
C MET A 84 35.23 50.60 9.55
N SER A 85 34.63 50.87 10.72
CA SER A 85 33.35 51.56 10.81
C SER A 85 33.42 52.93 10.12
N GLY A 86 32.46 53.26 9.25
CA GLY A 86 32.50 54.46 8.40
C GLY A 86 33.26 54.28 7.08
N HIS A 87 33.82 53.09 6.81
CA HIS A 87 34.72 52.80 5.70
C HIS A 87 34.36 51.51 4.98
N TYR A 88 34.85 51.36 3.75
CA TYR A 88 34.44 50.28 2.85
C TYR A 88 35.61 49.61 2.14
N ILE A 89 35.34 48.44 1.58
CA ILE A 89 36.27 47.71 0.72
C ILE A 89 35.77 47.82 -0.73
N GLN A 90 36.63 48.27 -1.62
CA GLN A 90 36.41 48.21 -3.06
C GLN A 90 37.32 47.14 -3.68
N GLY A 91 36.70 46.08 -4.17
CA GLY A 91 37.36 44.94 -4.80
C GLY A 91 37.73 45.15 -6.26
N SER A 92 38.27 44.10 -6.87
CA SER A 92 38.67 44.08 -8.28
C SER A 92 37.49 44.32 -9.24
N ASN A 93 37.79 44.79 -10.46
CA ASN A 93 36.87 44.88 -11.59
C ASN A 93 37.23 43.93 -12.76
N GLY A 94 38.04 42.90 -12.47
CA GLY A 94 38.34 41.80 -13.40
C GLY A 94 39.13 40.67 -12.73
N GLY A 95 39.28 39.54 -13.41
CA GLY A 95 40.04 38.39 -12.90
C GLY A 95 39.31 37.67 -11.76
N THR A 96 40.01 37.30 -10.70
CA THR A 96 39.44 36.70 -9.47
C THR A 96 39.70 37.60 -8.26
N ALA A 97 38.67 37.88 -7.46
CA ALA A 97 38.76 38.67 -6.24
C ALA A 97 38.24 37.86 -5.05
N ASN A 98 39.12 37.58 -4.08
CA ASN A 98 38.74 36.97 -2.82
C ASN A 98 38.84 38.00 -1.69
N ILE A 99 37.79 38.16 -0.90
CA ILE A 99 37.77 39.08 0.24
C ILE A 99 37.30 38.29 1.45
N THR A 100 38.09 38.30 2.52
CA THR A 100 37.75 37.68 3.81
C THR A 100 37.73 38.76 4.89
N VAL A 101 36.66 38.84 5.66
CA VAL A 101 36.54 39.74 6.83
C VAL A 101 36.27 38.87 8.04
N ASN A 102 37.17 38.89 9.03
CA ASN A 102 37.07 37.96 10.15
C ASN A 102 37.62 38.44 11.51
N ASN A 103 37.52 37.58 12.52
CA ASN A 103 38.08 37.77 13.87
C ASN A 103 37.58 39.06 14.55
N GLY A 104 36.28 39.33 14.50
CA GLY A 104 35.64 40.51 15.06
C GLY A 104 35.85 41.79 14.25
N ALA A 105 36.30 41.70 12.99
CA ALA A 105 36.46 42.87 12.13
C ALA A 105 35.10 43.54 11.85
N THR A 106 35.13 44.86 11.65
CA THR A 106 33.96 45.66 11.29
C THR A 106 34.24 46.44 10.01
N VAL A 107 33.32 46.42 9.06
CA VAL A 107 33.39 47.16 7.78
C VAL A 107 31.99 47.72 7.50
N ASP A 108 31.82 48.83 6.79
CA ASP A 108 30.46 49.24 6.42
C ASP A 108 29.94 48.38 5.25
N MET A 109 30.69 48.33 4.15
CA MET A 109 30.26 47.63 2.95
C MET A 109 31.43 47.11 2.09
N ILE A 110 31.12 46.14 1.24
CA ILE A 110 32.02 45.57 0.23
C ILE A 110 31.40 45.78 -1.14
N GLU A 111 32.17 46.32 -2.08
CA GLU A 111 31.78 46.47 -3.48
C GLU A 111 32.79 45.75 -4.40
N VAL A 112 32.32 44.91 -5.33
CA VAL A 112 33.20 44.20 -6.29
C VAL A 112 32.55 44.12 -7.68
N GLY A 113 33.38 44.07 -8.72
CA GLY A 113 32.93 43.92 -10.10
C GLY A 113 32.71 45.24 -10.82
N ASN A 114 32.39 45.16 -12.11
CA ASN A 114 32.05 46.32 -12.91
C ASN A 114 31.24 45.92 -14.14
N THR A 115 30.44 46.86 -14.64
CA THR A 115 29.63 46.71 -15.84
C THR A 115 30.40 46.12 -17.02
N GLY A 116 29.99 44.92 -17.44
CA GLY A 116 30.49 44.24 -18.63
C GLY A 116 31.83 43.51 -18.46
N ALA A 117 32.44 43.61 -17.27
CA ALA A 117 33.65 42.87 -16.90
C ALA A 117 33.35 41.39 -16.60
N THR A 118 34.38 40.66 -16.17
CA THR A 118 34.26 39.27 -15.71
C THR A 118 35.16 39.11 -14.51
N THR A 119 34.55 39.21 -13.33
CA THR A 119 35.20 39.17 -12.03
C THR A 119 34.63 38.02 -11.23
N ASN A 120 35.42 36.97 -11.09
CA ASN A 120 35.08 35.83 -10.25
C ASN A 120 35.27 36.24 -8.79
N THR A 121 34.18 36.37 -8.04
CA THR A 121 34.20 37.00 -6.72
C THR A 121 33.89 35.98 -5.63
N THR A 122 34.69 35.98 -4.57
CA THR A 122 34.41 35.26 -3.32
C THR A 122 34.50 36.23 -2.15
N VAL A 123 33.42 36.37 -1.38
CA VAL A 123 33.38 37.14 -0.13
C VAL A 123 33.09 36.17 1.02
N ALA A 124 33.94 36.16 2.04
CA ALA A 124 33.78 35.36 3.24
C ALA A 124 33.75 36.26 4.48
N ILE A 125 32.67 36.22 5.23
CA ILE A 125 32.46 36.98 6.47
C ILE A 125 32.35 35.96 7.60
N ASP A 126 33.29 35.98 8.54
CA ASP A 126 33.47 34.94 9.57
C ASP A 126 33.72 35.61 10.93
N ASP A 127 32.77 35.53 11.87
CA ASP A 127 32.79 36.30 13.13
C ASP A 127 33.05 37.80 12.89
N ALA A 128 32.29 38.44 11.99
CA ALA A 128 32.50 39.84 11.62
C ALA A 128 31.20 40.64 11.45
N THR A 129 31.31 41.98 11.45
CA THR A 129 30.17 42.89 11.29
C THR A 129 30.29 43.74 10.03
N LEU A 130 29.26 43.73 9.19
CA LEU A 130 29.10 44.64 8.06
C LEU A 130 27.94 45.61 8.34
N ASN A 131 28.18 46.92 8.41
CA ASN A 131 27.16 47.90 8.82
C ASN A 131 26.14 48.29 7.73
N GLY A 132 26.36 47.89 6.48
CA GLY A 132 25.57 48.33 5.34
C GLY A 132 25.97 49.72 4.84
N GLU A 133 25.63 50.01 3.59
CA GLU A 133 25.75 51.35 3.03
C GLU A 133 24.82 52.33 3.78
N ASN A 134 25.26 53.57 3.95
CA ASN A 134 24.52 54.60 4.68
C ASN A 134 24.65 55.94 3.98
N ASP A 135 23.56 56.43 3.41
CA ASP A 135 23.49 57.71 2.69
C ASP A 135 23.90 58.94 3.53
N ALA A 136 23.83 58.85 4.86
CA ALA A 136 24.31 59.90 5.77
C ALA A 136 25.83 59.81 6.04
N GLY A 137 26.48 58.74 5.59
CA GLY A 137 27.91 58.50 5.65
C GLY A 137 28.70 59.37 4.67
N SER A 138 29.97 59.63 5.00
CA SER A 138 30.89 60.42 4.18
C SER A 138 31.78 59.52 3.32
N TYR A 139 31.22 58.70 2.44
CA TYR A 139 32.02 57.80 1.60
C TYR A 139 32.75 58.55 0.47
N GLU A 140 33.90 58.00 0.05
CA GLU A 140 34.61 58.49 -1.14
C GLU A 140 33.83 58.10 -2.39
N GLY A 141 33.06 59.05 -2.93
CA GLY A 141 32.12 58.82 -4.03
C GLY A 141 30.68 58.67 -3.52
N LYS A 142 29.69 58.88 -4.40
CA LYS A 142 28.28 58.69 -4.05
C LYS A 142 27.95 57.20 -4.13
N LYS A 143 27.63 56.56 -3.00
CA LYS A 143 27.37 55.12 -2.88
C LYS A 143 25.88 54.74 -2.73
N ALA A 144 24.99 55.72 -2.71
CA ALA A 144 23.52 55.56 -2.72
C ALA A 144 22.94 54.60 -3.79
N TYR A 145 23.70 54.25 -4.84
CA TYR A 145 23.26 53.23 -5.81
C TYR A 145 23.26 51.81 -5.23
N MET A 146 23.98 51.58 -4.13
CA MET A 146 24.04 50.32 -3.39
C MET A 146 22.81 50.09 -2.50
N MET A 147 21.99 51.13 -2.27
CA MET A 147 20.68 51.04 -1.59
C MET A 147 20.78 50.31 -0.24
N GLY A 148 21.70 50.73 0.63
CA GLY A 148 21.89 50.12 1.94
C GLY A 148 22.57 48.74 1.94
N SER A 149 23.09 48.26 0.81
CA SER A 149 23.73 46.93 0.74
C SER A 149 25.02 46.86 1.57
N ALA A 150 25.18 45.76 2.32
CA ALA A 150 26.42 45.39 2.99
C ALA A 150 27.41 44.74 2.00
N ILE A 151 26.91 43.98 1.04
CA ILE A 151 27.70 43.37 -0.03
C ILE A 151 27.03 43.70 -1.36
N TYR A 152 27.74 44.41 -2.23
CA TYR A 152 27.29 44.77 -3.56
C TYR A 152 28.25 44.18 -4.59
N LEU A 153 27.80 43.12 -5.26
CA LEU A 153 28.50 42.55 -6.39
C LEU A 153 27.79 43.04 -7.64
N ASP A 154 28.49 43.81 -8.47
CA ASP A 154 27.90 44.56 -9.59
C ASP A 154 26.98 43.64 -10.42
N PRO A 155 25.66 43.92 -10.47
CA PRO A 155 24.67 43.09 -11.18
C PRO A 155 24.96 42.88 -12.68
N MET A 156 25.87 43.68 -13.26
CA MET A 156 26.28 43.63 -14.65
C MET A 156 27.65 42.98 -14.87
N ASP A 157 28.29 42.45 -13.83
CA ASP A 157 29.47 41.60 -13.96
C ASP A 157 29.07 40.20 -14.51
N LYS A 158 29.98 39.54 -15.22
CA LYS A 158 29.74 38.23 -15.85
C LYS A 158 30.39 37.07 -15.12
N GLY A 159 31.19 37.34 -14.09
CA GLY A 159 31.84 36.32 -13.27
C GLY A 159 30.87 35.55 -12.40
N TYR A 160 31.36 34.48 -11.79
CA TYR A 160 30.62 33.80 -10.72
C TYR A 160 30.82 34.54 -9.41
N HIS A 161 29.80 34.52 -8.56
CA HIS A 161 29.82 35.15 -7.26
C HIS A 161 29.59 34.10 -6.17
N THR A 162 30.39 34.17 -5.11
CA THR A 162 30.24 33.33 -3.93
C THR A 162 30.31 34.21 -2.69
N VAL A 163 29.29 34.14 -1.84
CA VAL A 163 29.23 34.87 -0.58
C VAL A 163 28.96 33.87 0.54
N ASN A 164 29.86 33.79 1.51
CA ASN A 164 29.71 32.97 2.70
C ASN A 164 29.70 33.89 3.93
N VAL A 165 28.67 33.78 4.76
CA VAL A 165 28.53 34.50 6.02
C VAL A 165 28.36 33.47 7.14
N GLU A 166 29.32 33.38 8.05
CA GLU A 166 29.41 32.31 9.03
C GLU A 166 29.80 32.79 10.43
N ASP A 167 29.68 31.87 11.39
CA ASP A 167 30.26 31.96 12.73
C ASP A 167 29.88 33.23 13.52
N GLY A 168 28.58 33.53 13.59
CA GLY A 168 28.06 34.62 14.41
C GLY A 168 28.15 36.00 13.76
N SER A 169 28.42 36.05 12.46
CA SER A 169 28.52 37.30 11.70
C SER A 169 27.20 38.08 11.66
N MET A 170 27.34 39.40 11.58
CA MET A 170 26.21 40.35 11.57
C MET A 170 26.27 41.25 10.33
N LEU A 171 25.23 41.20 9.50
CA LEU A 171 25.06 42.09 8.36
C LEU A 171 23.89 43.04 8.62
N HIS A 172 24.13 44.35 8.59
CA HIS A 172 23.11 45.39 8.75
C HIS A 172 22.72 46.02 7.40
N GLY A 173 22.59 45.18 6.37
CA GLY A 173 22.32 45.60 5.00
C GLY A 173 22.22 44.41 4.05
N SER A 174 21.74 44.67 2.84
CA SER A 174 21.45 43.64 1.84
C SER A 174 22.69 43.01 1.22
N ILE A 175 22.53 41.80 0.67
CA ILE A 175 23.44 41.22 -0.32
C ILE A 175 22.78 41.37 -1.70
N LEU A 176 23.42 42.14 -2.59
CA LEU A 176 23.03 42.21 -3.99
C LEU A 176 24.09 41.51 -4.84
N SER A 177 23.67 40.50 -5.60
CA SER A 177 24.58 39.69 -6.41
C SER A 177 23.90 39.18 -7.67
N ALA A 178 24.19 39.78 -8.82
CA ALA A 178 23.62 39.30 -10.07
C ALA A 178 24.63 39.32 -11.22
N GLY A 179 24.32 38.62 -12.31
CA GLY A 179 25.21 38.59 -13.47
C GLY A 179 24.96 37.44 -14.43
N ALA A 180 26.02 37.00 -15.10
CA ALA A 180 25.96 35.84 -16.01
C ALA A 180 26.55 34.54 -15.42
N GLY A 181 27.44 34.65 -14.44
CA GLY A 181 28.02 33.49 -13.76
C GLY A 181 27.11 32.97 -12.65
N ALA A 182 27.46 31.81 -12.11
CA ALA A 182 26.72 31.20 -11.01
C ALA A 182 26.73 32.10 -9.76
N GLN A 183 25.63 32.13 -9.03
CA GLN A 183 25.46 32.91 -7.82
C GLN A 183 25.30 31.94 -6.64
N ASN A 184 26.22 31.93 -5.69
CA ASN A 184 26.16 31.05 -4.52
C ASN A 184 26.24 31.88 -3.25
N ILE A 185 25.15 31.94 -2.48
CA ILE A 185 25.08 32.74 -1.24
C ILE A 185 24.70 31.80 -0.10
N ALA A 186 25.57 31.73 0.91
CA ALA A 186 25.35 30.91 2.10
C ALA A 186 25.45 31.78 3.36
N ILE A 187 24.46 31.67 4.25
CA ILE A 187 24.48 32.26 5.58
C ILE A 187 24.29 31.14 6.60
N SER A 188 25.27 30.96 7.49
CA SER A 188 25.26 29.94 8.54
C SER A 188 25.51 30.55 9.91
N ASN A 189 24.69 30.17 10.90
CA ASN A 189 24.86 30.60 12.30
C ASN A 189 25.02 32.12 12.47
N SER A 190 24.33 32.92 11.64
CA SER A 190 24.57 34.36 11.47
C SER A 190 23.27 35.13 11.26
N THR A 191 23.32 36.45 11.39
CA THR A 191 22.14 37.31 11.30
C THR A 191 22.33 38.43 10.28
N MET A 192 21.28 38.66 9.49
CA MET A 192 21.14 39.82 8.62
C MET A 192 19.91 40.61 9.07
N ASP A 193 20.08 41.88 9.42
CA ASP A 193 18.99 42.82 9.66
C ASP A 193 19.07 44.00 8.69
N LYS A 194 17.94 44.69 8.49
CA LYS A 194 17.82 45.83 7.56
C LYS A 194 18.26 45.47 6.14
N GLY A 195 18.17 44.20 5.77
CA GLY A 195 18.75 43.69 4.55
C GLY A 195 18.04 42.44 4.05
N GLY A 196 18.05 42.27 2.74
CA GLY A 196 17.61 41.05 2.06
C GLY A 196 18.70 40.48 1.17
N ILE A 197 18.42 39.32 0.57
CA ILE A 197 19.31 38.71 -0.42
C ILE A 197 18.64 38.79 -1.79
N TYR A 198 19.29 39.47 -2.72
CA TYR A 198 18.79 39.68 -4.08
C TYR A 198 19.82 39.11 -5.05
N ALA A 199 19.52 37.92 -5.57
CA ALA A 199 20.46 37.15 -6.37
C ALA A 199 19.90 36.75 -7.73
N GLY A 200 20.72 36.72 -8.78
CA GLY A 200 20.26 36.12 -10.03
C GLY A 200 21.25 36.00 -11.17
N SER A 201 20.95 35.09 -12.10
CA SER A 201 21.84 34.76 -13.20
C SER A 201 21.13 34.43 -14.52
N ASP A 202 21.65 34.95 -15.64
CA ASP A 202 21.06 34.72 -16.98
C ASP A 202 21.48 33.46 -17.70
N LYS A 203 22.54 32.79 -17.23
CA LYS A 203 23.17 31.67 -17.94
C LYS A 203 23.57 30.50 -17.05
N SER A 204 23.52 30.70 -15.75
CA SER A 204 24.03 29.79 -14.73
C SER A 204 23.04 29.68 -13.56
N ASP A 205 23.34 28.80 -12.62
CA ASP A 205 22.49 28.52 -11.46
C ASP A 205 22.59 29.59 -10.38
N THR A 206 21.49 29.77 -9.62
CA THR A 206 21.42 30.63 -8.44
C THR A 206 21.10 29.77 -7.22
N ASN A 207 22.00 29.74 -6.24
CA ASN A 207 21.83 28.96 -5.00
C ASN A 207 21.90 29.89 -3.78
N ILE A 208 20.87 29.84 -2.94
CA ILE A 208 20.83 30.50 -1.64
C ILE A 208 20.63 29.43 -0.55
N THR A 209 21.46 29.45 0.49
CA THR A 209 21.35 28.51 1.62
C THR A 209 21.41 29.27 2.94
N LEU A 210 20.40 29.05 3.78
CA LEU A 210 20.31 29.60 5.13
C LEU A 210 20.30 28.44 6.13
N THR A 211 21.26 28.39 7.04
CA THR A 211 21.37 27.33 8.06
C THR A 211 21.56 27.94 9.44
N ASN A 212 20.61 27.76 10.35
CA ASN A 212 20.61 28.46 11.64
C ASN A 212 20.77 29.99 11.49
N ALA A 213 20.15 30.57 10.47
CA ALA A 213 20.31 31.98 10.12
C ALA A 213 19.01 32.77 10.28
N SER A 214 19.13 34.09 10.45
CA SER A 214 17.99 35.01 10.47
C SER A 214 18.19 36.13 9.45
N VAL A 215 17.22 36.35 8.58
CA VAL A 215 17.17 37.46 7.61
C VAL A 215 15.93 38.30 7.90
N ASP A 216 16.11 39.56 8.26
CA ASP A 216 15.03 40.52 8.50
C ASP A 216 15.12 41.71 7.54
N ALA A 217 14.26 41.68 6.52
CA ALA A 217 14.21 42.70 5.47
C ALA A 217 13.20 43.81 5.76
N SER A 218 12.57 43.86 6.94
CA SER A 218 11.56 44.88 7.28
C SER A 218 12.07 46.32 7.17
N GLN A 219 13.38 46.52 7.31
CA GLN A 219 14.06 47.80 7.18
C GLN A 219 15.01 47.85 5.96
N SER A 220 14.94 46.86 5.07
CA SER A 220 15.75 46.84 3.84
C SER A 220 15.29 47.95 2.90
N GLU A 221 16.22 48.82 2.51
CA GLU A 221 15.94 49.87 1.52
C GLU A 221 15.57 49.25 0.16
N ILE A 222 16.19 48.13 -0.22
CA ILE A 222 15.85 47.41 -1.45
C ILE A 222 14.44 46.84 -1.36
N ALA A 223 14.06 46.18 -0.25
CA ALA A 223 12.73 45.60 -0.09
C ALA A 223 11.64 46.67 -0.22
N GLN A 224 11.85 47.84 0.40
CA GLN A 224 10.92 48.96 0.37
C GLN A 224 10.86 49.70 -0.99
N ASN A 225 11.85 49.49 -1.86
CA ASN A 225 11.99 50.18 -3.14
C ASN A 225 12.28 49.21 -4.29
N ILE A 226 11.73 47.99 -4.25
CA ILE A 226 12.04 46.92 -5.18
C ILE A 226 11.77 47.31 -6.64
N ASP A 227 10.70 48.08 -6.91
CA ASP A 227 10.38 48.65 -8.22
C ASP A 227 11.50 49.54 -8.77
N THR A 228 12.16 50.29 -7.89
CA THR A 228 13.27 51.16 -8.28
C THR A 228 14.47 50.33 -8.71
N LEU A 229 14.73 49.21 -8.03
CA LEU A 229 15.76 48.26 -8.45
C LEU A 229 15.37 47.58 -9.77
N ALA A 230 14.11 47.14 -9.92
CA ALA A 230 13.57 46.54 -11.14
C ALA A 230 13.75 47.47 -12.35
N VAL A 231 13.37 48.74 -12.23
CA VAL A 231 13.51 49.74 -13.30
C VAL A 231 14.98 50.01 -13.65
N LYS A 232 15.88 50.03 -12.65
CA LYS A 232 17.32 50.17 -12.90
C LYS A 232 17.88 48.98 -13.68
N LEU A 233 17.45 47.76 -13.32
CA LEU A 233 17.94 46.53 -13.91
C LEU A 233 17.29 46.23 -15.27
N SER A 234 16.05 46.65 -15.50
CA SER A 234 15.30 46.36 -16.75
C SER A 234 15.91 46.97 -18.01
N GLY A 235 16.78 47.98 -17.87
CA GLY A 235 17.59 48.50 -18.96
C GLY A 235 18.65 47.52 -19.50
N TYR A 236 18.89 46.41 -18.80
CA TYR A 236 20.00 45.50 -19.05
C TYR A 236 19.52 44.06 -19.12
N LYS A 237 19.90 43.35 -20.20
CA LYS A 237 19.71 41.90 -20.25
C LYS A 237 20.66 41.23 -19.25
N PRO A 238 20.17 40.30 -18.43
CA PRO A 238 18.87 39.60 -18.58
C PRO A 238 17.64 40.22 -17.94
N PHE A 239 17.78 41.19 -17.05
CA PHE A 239 16.72 41.64 -16.15
C PHE A 239 15.62 42.48 -16.83
N SER A 240 15.60 42.53 -18.16
CA SER A 240 14.68 43.35 -18.97
C SER A 240 13.22 42.94 -18.88
N ASP A 241 12.97 41.69 -18.51
CA ASP A 241 11.64 41.07 -18.55
C ASP A 241 11.14 40.65 -17.15
N ILE A 242 11.82 41.09 -16.08
CA ILE A 242 11.43 40.76 -14.70
C ILE A 242 10.25 41.63 -14.28
N ASN A 243 9.11 40.99 -14.02
CA ASN A 243 7.93 41.64 -13.46
C ASN A 243 7.92 41.52 -11.94
N LEU A 244 8.47 42.51 -11.22
CA LEU A 244 8.45 42.55 -9.75
C LEU A 244 7.16 43.18 -9.17
N ASP A 245 6.17 43.54 -10.00
CA ASP A 245 4.91 44.17 -9.55
C ASP A 245 4.07 43.22 -8.66
N ALA A 246 4.43 41.95 -8.57
CA ALA A 246 3.74 40.93 -7.78
C ALA A 246 4.24 40.76 -6.33
N PHE A 247 5.26 41.50 -5.88
CA PHE A 247 5.86 41.32 -4.55
C PHE A 247 5.81 42.60 -3.70
N GLY A 248 5.43 42.45 -2.43
CA GLY A 248 5.70 43.44 -1.38
C GLY A 248 6.87 42.98 -0.52
N ASP A 249 7.54 43.90 0.19
CA ASP A 249 8.57 43.64 1.23
C ASP A 249 9.44 42.37 1.03
N VAL A 250 10.10 42.26 -0.13
CA VAL A 250 10.87 41.05 -0.50
C VAL A 250 12.17 40.95 0.30
N ALA A 251 12.29 39.87 1.09
CA ALA A 251 13.48 39.52 1.82
C ALA A 251 14.46 38.68 1.00
N LEU A 252 13.95 37.78 0.17
CA LEU A 252 14.76 36.93 -0.70
C LEU A 252 14.21 37.01 -2.12
N ALA A 253 15.02 37.51 -3.06
CA ALA A 253 14.69 37.53 -4.47
C ALA A 253 15.69 36.67 -5.25
N MET A 254 15.17 35.78 -6.09
CA MET A 254 15.96 34.94 -6.99
C MET A 254 15.49 35.15 -8.43
N TYR A 255 16.43 35.25 -9.35
CA TYR A 255 16.16 35.27 -10.78
C TYR A 255 17.11 34.34 -11.55
N GLY A 256 16.57 33.54 -12.47
CA GLY A 256 17.35 32.55 -13.21
C GLY A 256 16.79 32.20 -14.59
N THR A 257 17.63 31.54 -15.40
CA THR A 257 17.21 30.84 -16.62
C THR A 257 17.60 29.35 -16.60
N LYS A 258 18.24 28.90 -15.52
CA LYS A 258 18.77 27.54 -15.29
C LYS A 258 18.18 26.97 -14.00
N ALA A 259 18.97 26.40 -13.09
CA ALA A 259 18.43 25.93 -11.82
C ALA A 259 18.53 27.03 -10.75
N ASP A 260 17.42 27.32 -10.08
CA ASP A 260 17.40 28.16 -8.89
C ASP A 260 17.05 27.32 -7.67
N SER A 261 17.87 27.39 -6.62
CA SER A 261 17.64 26.68 -5.37
C SER A 261 17.73 27.59 -4.15
N LEU A 262 16.69 27.53 -3.31
CA LEU A 262 16.67 28.13 -1.99
C LEU A 262 16.47 27.03 -0.93
N ALA A 263 17.40 26.93 0.02
CA ALA A 263 17.30 26.01 1.14
C ALA A 263 17.34 26.76 2.48
N LEU A 264 16.32 26.56 3.30
CA LEU A 264 16.23 27.03 4.67
C LEU A 264 16.26 25.82 5.59
N ASP A 265 17.23 25.81 6.51
CA ASP A 265 17.39 24.81 7.55
C ASP A 265 17.46 25.51 8.90
N ASN A 266 16.46 25.28 9.76
CA ASN A 266 16.32 25.93 11.07
C ASN A 266 16.55 27.46 11.01
N SER A 267 15.96 28.12 10.01
CA SER A 267 16.23 29.53 9.70
C SER A 267 14.95 30.36 9.66
N THR A 268 15.06 31.66 9.94
CA THR A 268 13.92 32.59 9.92
C THR A 268 14.12 33.68 8.87
N VAL A 269 13.12 33.89 8.02
CA VAL A 269 13.06 34.98 7.04
C VAL A 269 11.86 35.86 7.37
N THR A 270 12.06 37.17 7.49
CA THR A 270 11.01 38.16 7.68
C THR A 270 10.89 39.04 6.44
N GLY A 271 9.76 38.89 5.73
CA GLY A 271 9.50 39.41 4.39
C GLY A 271 9.22 38.29 3.39
N ASP A 272 8.88 38.67 2.17
CA ASP A 272 8.47 37.74 1.11
C ASP A 272 9.66 37.06 0.43
N ILE A 273 9.43 35.86 -0.10
CA ILE A 273 10.35 35.11 -0.94
C ILE A 273 9.80 35.12 -2.36
N GLY A 274 10.57 35.64 -3.31
CA GLY A 274 10.25 35.63 -4.73
C GLY A 274 11.31 34.87 -5.52
N ALA A 275 10.89 33.89 -6.33
CA ALA A 275 11.77 33.18 -7.24
C ALA A 275 11.22 33.18 -8.66
N PHE A 276 12.04 33.64 -9.59
CA PHE A 276 11.71 33.81 -11.00
C PHE A 276 12.63 33.01 -11.89
N ASN A 277 12.10 32.02 -12.59
CA ASN A 277 12.90 31.23 -13.51
C ASN A 277 12.25 31.08 -14.88
N GLU A 278 12.82 31.77 -15.88
CA GLU A 278 12.20 31.84 -17.20
C GLU A 278 12.17 30.50 -17.94
N ASN A 279 13.18 29.64 -17.74
CA ASN A 279 13.41 28.49 -18.63
C ASN A 279 13.90 27.22 -17.92
N GLY A 280 14.13 27.25 -16.62
CA GLY A 280 14.66 26.15 -15.83
C GLY A 280 13.94 26.01 -14.49
N THR A 281 14.41 25.07 -13.68
CA THR A 281 13.67 24.60 -12.52
C THR A 281 13.92 25.44 -11.29
N THR A 282 12.88 25.73 -10.52
CA THR A 282 12.98 26.37 -9.21
C THR A 282 12.73 25.35 -8.09
N LEU A 283 13.60 25.30 -7.09
CA LEU A 283 13.44 24.49 -5.88
C LEU A 283 13.53 25.37 -4.64
N ILE A 284 12.45 25.44 -3.86
CA ILE A 284 12.43 26.07 -2.54
C ILE A 284 12.19 24.99 -1.49
N SER A 285 13.08 24.89 -0.50
CA SER A 285 12.98 23.90 0.57
C SER A 285 13.11 24.57 1.95
N LEU A 286 12.10 24.39 2.78
CA LEU A 286 12.05 24.84 4.18
C LEU A 286 12.05 23.60 5.08
N THR A 287 13.07 23.47 5.92
CA THR A 287 13.29 22.28 6.74
C THR A 287 13.61 22.64 8.20
N ASN A 288 13.41 21.69 9.11
CA ASN A 288 13.89 21.72 10.48
C ASN A 288 13.49 22.97 11.28
N ASN A 289 12.19 23.26 11.37
CA ASN A 289 11.61 24.43 12.06
C ASN A 289 11.97 25.77 11.42
N SER A 290 12.13 25.80 10.09
CA SER A 290 12.30 27.06 9.37
C SER A 290 10.99 27.86 9.36
N VAL A 291 11.09 29.19 9.37
CA VAL A 291 9.94 30.10 9.42
C VAL A 291 10.09 31.18 8.36
N VAL A 292 9.06 31.35 7.52
CA VAL A 292 8.93 32.48 6.60
C VAL A 292 7.77 33.35 7.07
N ASN A 293 8.08 34.56 7.55
CA ASN A 293 7.11 35.59 7.94
C ASN A 293 6.73 36.44 6.72
N GLY A 294 6.16 35.81 5.70
CA GLY A 294 5.80 36.41 4.43
C GLY A 294 5.25 35.36 3.48
N ASN A 295 5.07 35.74 2.22
CA ASN A 295 4.61 34.88 1.14
C ASN A 295 5.78 34.19 0.43
N VAL A 296 5.51 33.05 -0.19
CA VAL A 296 6.43 32.37 -1.10
C VAL A 296 5.82 32.38 -2.49
N THR A 297 6.39 33.14 -3.40
CA THR A 297 5.91 33.28 -4.77
C THR A 297 6.95 32.72 -5.75
N VAL A 298 6.52 31.78 -6.58
CA VAL A 298 7.37 31.15 -7.62
C VAL A 298 6.73 31.37 -8.98
N ASP A 299 7.50 31.89 -9.91
CA ASP A 299 7.10 32.07 -11.31
C ASP A 299 8.13 31.41 -12.23
N GLY A 300 7.65 30.65 -13.21
CA GLY A 300 8.50 30.05 -14.22
C GLY A 300 7.77 29.22 -15.26
N ASN A 301 8.45 28.95 -16.37
CA ASN A 301 7.87 28.17 -17.47
C ASN A 301 8.25 26.67 -17.44
N ALA A 302 9.09 26.27 -16.48
CA ALA A 302 9.50 24.88 -16.29
C ALA A 302 8.96 24.33 -14.96
N ALA A 303 9.42 23.14 -14.56
CA ALA A 303 8.95 22.51 -13.33
C ALA A 303 9.43 23.27 -12.08
N ASN A 304 8.50 23.56 -11.17
CA ASN A 304 8.74 24.25 -9.91
C ASN A 304 8.43 23.33 -8.73
N SER A 305 9.21 23.42 -7.64
CA SER A 305 8.97 22.64 -6.43
C SER A 305 9.13 23.49 -5.17
N VAL A 306 8.14 23.40 -4.29
CA VAL A 306 8.15 24.00 -2.95
C VAL A 306 7.95 22.89 -1.93
N LEU A 307 8.95 22.66 -1.07
CA LEU A 307 8.89 21.72 0.05
C LEU A 307 8.86 22.48 1.36
N VAL A 308 7.84 22.22 2.18
CA VAL A 308 7.78 22.66 3.58
C VAL A 308 7.76 21.42 4.46
N ASP A 309 8.83 21.22 5.23
CA ASP A 309 9.05 20.05 6.09
C ASP A 309 9.28 20.51 7.53
N ASN A 310 8.38 20.15 8.44
CA ASN A 310 8.42 20.55 9.85
C ASN A 310 8.74 22.05 10.01
N SER A 311 8.07 22.89 9.20
CA SER A 311 8.37 24.31 9.02
C SER A 311 7.09 25.12 8.80
N THR A 312 7.18 26.44 8.85
CA THR A 312 6.00 27.32 8.77
C THR A 312 6.18 28.43 7.74
N VAL A 313 5.18 28.59 6.86
CA VAL A 313 4.99 29.79 6.03
C VAL A 313 3.81 30.56 6.60
N ASN A 314 4.03 31.79 7.06
CA ASN A 314 3.00 32.61 7.68
C ASN A 314 2.13 33.40 6.68
N GLY A 315 2.49 33.38 5.39
CA GLY A 315 1.71 33.90 4.27
C GLY A 315 1.19 32.79 3.33
N GLU A 316 0.98 33.16 2.06
CA GLU A 316 0.55 32.24 0.99
C GLU A 316 1.74 31.58 0.27
N ILE A 317 1.47 30.45 -0.40
CA ILE A 317 2.35 29.88 -1.43
C ILE A 317 1.67 30.09 -2.78
N ASN A 318 2.28 30.88 -3.65
CA ASN A 318 1.68 31.32 -4.90
C ASN A 318 2.55 30.96 -6.10
N THR A 319 2.06 30.05 -6.94
CA THR A 319 2.67 29.67 -8.22
C THR A 319 1.76 29.98 -9.41
N SER A 320 0.76 30.85 -9.21
CA SER A 320 -0.31 31.14 -10.19
C SER A 320 0.17 31.72 -11.53
N GLN A 321 1.36 32.32 -11.56
CA GLN A 321 1.95 32.85 -12.79
C GLN A 321 2.78 31.80 -13.54
N SER A 322 3.09 30.66 -12.90
CA SER A 322 3.80 29.55 -13.51
C SER A 322 3.00 28.95 -14.66
N THR A 323 3.65 28.76 -15.80
CA THR A 323 3.08 28.00 -16.92
C THR A 323 3.58 26.56 -16.98
N GLY A 324 4.62 26.23 -16.20
CA GLY A 324 5.09 24.87 -16.00
C GLY A 324 4.48 24.22 -14.75
N ASN A 325 4.60 22.90 -14.66
CA ASN A 325 4.08 22.12 -13.54
C ASN A 325 4.72 22.52 -12.20
N SER A 326 3.90 22.67 -11.18
CA SER A 326 4.27 23.05 -9.83
C SER A 326 3.96 21.91 -8.87
N THR A 327 4.94 21.53 -8.05
CA THR A 327 4.76 20.55 -6.98
C THR A 327 4.96 21.20 -5.63
N ILE A 328 3.91 21.29 -4.83
CA ILE A 328 3.92 21.84 -3.47
C ILE A 328 3.72 20.69 -2.49
N THR A 329 4.69 20.46 -1.61
CA THR A 329 4.65 19.38 -0.61
C THR A 329 4.78 19.95 0.78
N LEU A 330 3.80 19.68 1.63
CA LEU A 330 3.82 19.93 3.06
C LEU A 330 3.94 18.59 3.78
N GLN A 331 4.95 18.47 4.64
CA GLN A 331 5.17 17.24 5.41
C GLN A 331 5.63 17.50 6.85
N ASN A 332 5.40 16.50 7.70
CA ASN A 332 5.91 16.39 9.07
C ASN A 332 5.55 17.61 9.94
N ASN A 333 4.26 17.89 10.14
CA ASN A 333 3.77 19.06 10.88
C ASN A 333 4.03 20.42 10.21
N ALA A 334 4.29 20.44 8.90
CA ALA A 334 4.39 21.68 8.16
C ALA A 334 3.07 22.46 8.13
N THR A 335 3.15 23.78 8.23
CA THR A 335 1.99 24.69 8.25
C THR A 335 2.14 25.82 7.25
N VAL A 336 1.09 26.09 6.47
CA VAL A 336 0.92 27.31 5.67
C VAL A 336 -0.27 28.08 6.24
N ASN A 337 -0.05 29.31 6.70
CA ASN A 337 -1.09 30.14 7.34
C ASN A 337 -1.88 31.02 6.35
N GLY A 338 -1.66 30.85 5.04
CA GLY A 338 -2.40 31.49 3.97
C GLY A 338 -2.88 30.48 2.92
N ASP A 339 -3.15 30.98 1.72
CA ASP A 339 -3.65 30.19 0.61
C ASP A 339 -2.50 29.45 -0.12
N ILE A 340 -2.83 28.36 -0.81
CA ILE A 340 -1.98 27.73 -1.82
C ILE A 340 -2.66 27.90 -3.17
N THR A 341 -1.97 28.52 -4.13
CA THR A 341 -2.49 28.67 -5.51
C THR A 341 -1.46 28.19 -6.51
N THR A 342 -1.86 27.31 -7.42
CA THR A 342 -1.03 26.83 -8.53
C THR A 342 -1.45 27.42 -9.88
N GLY A 343 -0.67 27.10 -10.93
CA GLY A 343 -0.58 27.86 -12.18
C GLY A 343 -1.38 27.26 -13.32
N ALA A 344 -0.84 27.31 -14.54
CA ALA A 344 -1.46 26.76 -15.75
C ALA A 344 -0.94 25.36 -16.14
N GLY A 345 -0.05 24.79 -15.33
CA GLY A 345 0.59 23.49 -15.57
C GLY A 345 -0.23 22.33 -15.00
N ASP A 346 0.23 21.09 -15.18
CA ASP A 346 -0.37 19.96 -14.46
C ASP A 346 0.25 19.92 -13.05
N ASP A 347 -0.44 20.51 -12.08
CA ASP A 347 0.10 20.81 -10.76
C ASP A 347 -0.22 19.72 -9.73
N THR A 348 0.58 19.68 -8.67
CA THR A 348 0.42 18.69 -7.59
C THR A 348 0.62 19.34 -6.23
N VAL A 349 -0.38 19.19 -5.36
CA VAL A 349 -0.31 19.60 -3.95
C VAL A 349 -0.42 18.37 -3.06
N VAL A 350 0.53 18.19 -2.13
CA VAL A 350 0.60 17.05 -1.22
C VAL A 350 0.67 17.55 0.22
N LEU A 351 -0.24 17.07 1.07
CA LEU A 351 -0.20 17.28 2.52
C LEU A 351 -0.05 15.91 3.21
N THR A 352 1.02 15.72 3.99
CA THR A 352 1.27 14.47 4.70
C THR A 352 1.83 14.68 6.11
N ASN A 353 1.67 13.69 6.99
CA ASN A 353 2.20 13.63 8.35
C ASN A 353 1.79 14.86 9.17
N ASP A 354 0.49 15.03 9.38
CA ASP A 354 -0.12 16.10 10.19
C ASP A 354 0.14 17.52 9.68
N SER A 355 0.02 17.74 8.36
CA SER A 355 0.29 19.04 7.72
C SER A 355 -0.97 19.89 7.51
N HIS A 356 -0.84 21.20 7.65
CA HIS A 356 -1.99 22.11 7.71
C HIS A 356 -1.87 23.30 6.74
N VAL A 357 -2.97 23.58 6.04
CA VAL A 357 -3.17 24.82 5.28
C VAL A 357 -4.35 25.57 5.89
N ASN A 358 -4.07 26.73 6.47
CA ASN A 358 -5.06 27.60 7.11
C ASN A 358 -5.65 28.62 6.11
N GLY A 359 -5.95 28.16 4.91
CA GLY A 359 -6.42 28.96 3.78
C GLY A 359 -7.05 28.09 2.68
N ASN A 360 -7.33 28.68 1.53
CA ASN A 360 -7.81 27.99 0.34
C ASN A 360 -6.67 27.26 -0.37
N VAL A 361 -7.00 26.18 -1.08
CA VAL A 361 -6.09 25.48 -1.99
C VAL A 361 -6.73 25.47 -3.38
N ASN A 362 -6.05 26.06 -4.35
CA ASN A 362 -6.52 26.21 -5.71
C ASN A 362 -5.51 25.65 -6.72
N GLY A 363 -5.93 24.67 -7.52
CA GLY A 363 -5.08 24.02 -8.54
C GLY A 363 -4.79 24.88 -9.78
N GLY A 364 -5.60 25.91 -10.04
CA GLY A 364 -5.39 26.77 -11.20
C GLY A 364 -5.98 26.18 -12.49
N ASP A 365 -5.31 26.37 -13.62
CA ASP A 365 -5.70 25.78 -14.89
C ASP A 365 -4.79 24.57 -15.14
N GLY A 366 -5.31 23.41 -15.52
CA GLY A 366 -4.45 22.24 -15.71
C GLY A 366 -5.18 20.94 -15.51
N SER A 367 -4.43 19.84 -15.37
CA SER A 367 -4.91 18.60 -14.79
C SER A 367 -4.26 18.43 -13.41
N ASP A 368 -4.88 19.01 -12.40
CA ASP A 368 -4.28 19.20 -11.09
C ASP A 368 -4.65 18.08 -10.11
N THR A 369 -3.70 17.74 -9.24
CA THR A 369 -3.87 16.71 -8.21
C THR A 369 -3.64 17.25 -6.81
N LEU A 370 -4.62 17.03 -5.92
CA LEU A 370 -4.46 17.21 -4.48
C LEU A 370 -4.37 15.83 -3.81
N SER A 371 -3.39 15.63 -2.93
CA SER A 371 -3.27 14.42 -2.11
C SER A 371 -3.14 14.76 -0.62
N MET A 372 -3.92 14.07 0.21
CA MET A 372 -3.95 14.26 1.67
C MET A 372 -3.96 12.90 2.40
N ASP A 373 -3.24 12.82 3.52
CA ASP A 373 -3.29 11.69 4.45
C ASP A 373 -4.09 11.99 5.71
N ALA A 374 -4.11 11.05 6.66
CA ALA A 374 -4.78 11.27 7.95
C ALA A 374 -4.00 12.29 8.79
N GLY A 375 -4.76 13.19 9.42
CA GLY A 375 -4.20 14.25 10.28
C GLY A 375 -3.90 15.55 9.54
N SER A 376 -3.71 15.49 8.22
CA SER A 376 -3.57 16.67 7.38
C SER A 376 -4.90 17.40 7.19
N SER A 377 -4.88 18.74 7.06
CA SER A 377 -6.12 19.53 6.95
C SER A 377 -5.99 20.79 6.11
N ILE A 378 -7.07 21.14 5.42
CA ILE A 378 -7.27 22.42 4.75
C ILE A 378 -8.49 23.09 5.38
N SER A 379 -8.34 24.31 5.90
CA SER A 379 -9.46 25.02 6.54
C SER A 379 -10.31 25.85 5.58
N GLY A 380 -9.80 26.15 4.39
CA GLY A 380 -10.49 26.91 3.34
C GLY A 380 -11.09 26.04 2.25
N GLN A 381 -11.35 26.65 1.09
CA GLN A 381 -11.92 25.98 -0.08
C GLN A 381 -10.88 25.14 -0.82
N ILE A 382 -11.31 24.03 -1.42
CA ILE A 382 -10.54 23.27 -2.41
C ILE A 382 -11.19 23.52 -3.78
N SER A 383 -10.44 24.10 -4.72
CA SER A 383 -10.94 24.43 -6.06
C SER A 383 -9.97 24.07 -7.16
N GLN A 384 -10.51 23.91 -8.38
CA GLN A 384 -9.76 23.63 -9.60
C GLN A 384 -8.78 22.45 -9.46
N PHE A 385 -9.23 21.33 -8.89
CA PHE A 385 -8.50 20.06 -8.91
C PHE A 385 -9.32 19.02 -9.66
N GLU A 386 -8.77 18.45 -10.71
CA GLU A 386 -9.37 17.33 -11.45
C GLU A 386 -9.35 16.06 -10.60
N THR A 387 -8.33 15.89 -9.75
CA THR A 387 -8.18 14.71 -8.89
C THR A 387 -7.88 15.10 -7.44
N VAL A 388 -8.68 14.59 -6.50
CA VAL A 388 -8.43 14.71 -5.06
C VAL A 388 -8.36 13.32 -4.41
N ASN A 389 -7.20 12.99 -3.86
CA ASN A 389 -6.92 11.69 -3.25
C ASN A 389 -6.78 11.80 -1.74
N THR A 390 -7.64 11.08 -1.01
CA THR A 390 -7.50 10.87 0.43
C THR A 390 -7.05 9.42 0.67
N THR A 391 -5.99 9.25 1.45
CA THR A 391 -5.39 7.91 1.69
C THR A 391 -5.72 7.33 3.07
N SER A 392 -6.40 8.08 3.94
CA SER A 392 -6.78 7.70 5.31
C SER A 392 -7.98 8.53 5.78
N ASP A 393 -8.43 8.40 7.03
CA ASP A 393 -9.59 9.12 7.61
C ASP A 393 -9.42 10.65 7.54
N ASN A 394 -9.99 11.27 6.50
CA ASN A 394 -9.98 12.70 6.25
C ASN A 394 -11.37 13.30 6.48
N SER A 395 -11.44 14.48 7.13
CA SER A 395 -12.69 15.24 7.25
C SER A 395 -12.59 16.52 6.42
N ILE A 396 -13.29 16.54 5.29
CA ILE A 396 -13.21 17.61 4.29
C ILE A 396 -14.57 18.32 4.22
N ALA A 397 -14.56 19.63 4.42
CA ALA A 397 -15.74 20.49 4.29
C ALA A 397 -15.44 21.64 3.32
N ILE A 398 -16.22 21.72 2.25
CA ILE A 398 -16.07 22.71 1.17
C ILE A 398 -17.41 23.34 0.79
N ASP A 399 -17.39 24.47 0.10
CA ASP A 399 -18.61 25.12 -0.41
C ASP A 399 -19.12 24.44 -1.67
N LYS A 400 -18.22 23.97 -2.54
CA LYS A 400 -18.60 23.43 -3.84
C LYS A 400 -17.67 22.30 -4.30
N ILE A 401 -18.26 21.17 -4.69
CA ILE A 401 -17.59 20.19 -5.57
C ILE A 401 -17.72 20.71 -7.01
N ASN A 402 -16.59 20.99 -7.65
CA ASN A 402 -16.54 21.54 -9.01
C ASN A 402 -16.89 20.49 -10.08
N ASP A 403 -17.16 20.99 -11.28
CA ASP A 403 -17.46 20.15 -12.43
C ASP A 403 -16.26 19.26 -12.78
N ALA A 404 -16.52 18.04 -13.27
CA ALA A 404 -15.50 17.10 -13.76
C ALA A 404 -14.39 16.76 -12.76
N THR A 405 -14.67 16.80 -11.46
CA THR A 405 -13.71 16.46 -10.39
C THR A 405 -13.85 15.00 -9.97
N SER A 406 -12.73 14.32 -9.76
CA SER A 406 -12.67 12.97 -9.21
C SER A 406 -12.12 12.99 -7.79
N TRP A 407 -12.88 12.41 -6.86
CA TRP A 407 -12.51 12.24 -5.46
C TRP A 407 -12.30 10.76 -5.16
N SER A 408 -11.21 10.42 -4.50
CA SER A 408 -11.00 9.09 -3.90
C SER A 408 -11.07 9.21 -2.38
N LEU A 409 -12.17 8.70 -1.79
CA LEU A 409 -12.45 8.71 -0.35
C LEU A 409 -12.25 7.31 0.24
N GLN A 410 -11.19 7.10 1.01
CA GLN A 410 -10.88 5.78 1.55
C GLN A 410 -10.81 5.82 3.08
N ASN A 411 -10.96 4.65 3.70
CA ASN A 411 -10.67 4.42 5.13
C ASN A 411 -11.43 5.36 6.08
N GLY A 412 -12.74 5.51 5.91
CA GLY A 412 -13.58 6.34 6.79
C GLY A 412 -13.68 7.82 6.42
N SER A 413 -13.07 8.25 5.32
CA SER A 413 -13.05 9.65 4.89
C SER A 413 -14.45 10.24 4.69
N THR A 414 -14.61 11.51 5.05
CA THR A 414 -15.83 12.29 4.91
C THR A 414 -15.61 13.50 4.02
N LEU A 415 -16.44 13.66 2.98
CA LEU A 415 -16.51 14.85 2.13
C LEU A 415 -17.88 15.52 2.28
N ILE A 416 -17.92 16.78 2.69
CA ILE A 416 -19.16 17.57 2.82
C ILE A 416 -19.06 18.82 1.95
N ALA A 417 -20.00 18.97 1.03
CA ALA A 417 -20.12 20.13 0.17
C ALA A 417 -21.47 20.85 0.37
N ASN A 418 -21.49 22.19 0.26
CA ASN A 418 -22.75 22.93 0.23
C ASN A 418 -23.47 22.77 -1.12
N THR A 419 -22.71 22.69 -2.22
CA THR A 419 -23.22 22.52 -3.58
C THR A 419 -22.35 21.58 -4.41
N THR A 420 -22.92 20.97 -5.45
CA THR A 420 -22.17 20.16 -6.42
C THR A 420 -22.52 20.56 -7.85
N GLY A 421 -21.50 20.58 -8.70
CA GLY A 421 -21.59 20.79 -10.13
C GLY A 421 -22.06 19.58 -10.95
N SER A 422 -21.47 19.39 -12.12
CA SER A 422 -21.73 18.27 -13.04
C SER A 422 -20.52 17.35 -13.19
N ASN A 423 -20.76 16.07 -13.44
CA ASN A 423 -19.71 15.06 -13.71
C ASN A 423 -18.69 14.89 -12.56
N ALA A 424 -19.07 15.16 -11.31
CA ALA A 424 -18.24 14.82 -10.17
C ALA A 424 -18.31 13.32 -9.88
N LEU A 425 -17.15 12.68 -9.71
CA LEU A 425 -17.02 11.25 -9.45
C LEU A 425 -16.38 11.01 -8.10
N VAL A 426 -17.07 10.34 -7.19
CA VAL A 426 -16.56 10.00 -5.86
C VAL A 426 -16.36 8.49 -5.78
N THR A 427 -15.12 8.03 -5.83
CA THR A 427 -14.77 6.62 -5.63
C THR A 427 -14.48 6.40 -4.15
N MET A 428 -15.11 5.40 -3.52
CA MET A 428 -15.02 5.28 -2.06
C MET A 428 -15.16 3.87 -1.49
N SER A 429 -14.65 3.70 -0.27
CA SER A 429 -14.93 2.54 0.59
C SER A 429 -16.27 2.69 1.31
N THR A 430 -16.93 1.58 1.68
CA THR A 430 -18.27 1.60 2.32
C THR A 430 -18.30 2.18 3.74
N ASP A 431 -17.16 2.46 4.35
CA ASP A 431 -17.05 3.17 5.63
C ASP A 431 -16.82 4.69 5.45
N SER A 432 -16.58 5.15 4.23
CA SER A 432 -16.45 6.58 3.90
C SER A 432 -17.83 7.20 3.64
N TYR A 433 -17.91 8.53 3.65
CA TYR A 433 -19.16 9.28 3.46
C TYR A 433 -19.00 10.51 2.55
N VAL A 434 -19.99 10.77 1.69
CA VAL A 434 -20.07 12.01 0.90
C VAL A 434 -21.42 12.71 1.00
N ASN A 435 -21.42 13.99 1.30
CA ASN A 435 -22.57 14.88 1.16
C ASN A 435 -22.35 15.85 0.00
N PHE A 436 -23.06 15.65 -1.11
CA PHE A 436 -22.98 16.54 -2.28
C PHE A 436 -23.70 17.89 -2.08
N GLY A 437 -24.42 18.06 -0.97
CA GLY A 437 -25.24 19.24 -0.74
C GLY A 437 -26.31 19.40 -1.83
N ASN A 438 -26.55 20.64 -2.26
CA ASN A 438 -27.47 20.91 -3.37
C ASN A 438 -26.79 20.68 -4.73
N ILE A 439 -27.24 19.67 -5.48
CA ILE A 439 -26.72 19.39 -6.82
C ILE A 439 -27.35 20.37 -7.82
N THR A 440 -26.49 21.18 -8.44
CA THR A 440 -26.88 22.17 -9.46
C THR A 440 -26.66 21.66 -10.89
N GLY A 441 -25.79 20.65 -11.06
CA GLY A 441 -25.46 20.01 -12.33
C GLY A 441 -26.11 18.64 -12.54
N ALA A 442 -25.47 17.78 -13.35
CA ALA A 442 -25.93 16.42 -13.67
C ALA A 442 -24.75 15.43 -13.81
N ASN A 443 -25.07 14.13 -13.89
CA ASN A 443 -24.11 13.03 -14.11
C ASN A 443 -23.03 12.90 -13.02
N ASN A 444 -23.32 13.25 -11.78
CA ASN A 444 -22.42 12.93 -10.68
C ASN A 444 -22.54 11.44 -10.34
N ALA A 445 -21.53 10.85 -9.69
CA ALA A 445 -21.58 9.44 -9.33
C ALA A 445 -20.79 9.13 -8.06
N VAL A 446 -21.29 8.15 -7.30
CA VAL A 446 -20.56 7.43 -6.27
C VAL A 446 -20.21 6.05 -6.80
N VAL A 447 -18.92 5.69 -6.74
CA VAL A 447 -18.43 4.36 -7.10
C VAL A 447 -17.85 3.69 -5.88
N VAL A 448 -18.48 2.61 -5.42
CA VAL A 448 -17.94 1.80 -4.31
C VAL A 448 -16.88 0.86 -4.86
N ASN A 449 -15.63 1.05 -4.42
CA ASN A 449 -14.49 0.22 -4.83
C ASN A 449 -14.00 -0.75 -3.76
N SER A 450 -14.44 -0.59 -2.51
CA SER A 450 -14.08 -1.46 -1.40
C SER A 450 -15.23 -1.60 -0.42
N ILE A 451 -15.55 -2.83 -0.02
CA ILE A 451 -16.55 -3.14 1.00
C ILE A 451 -15.84 -3.51 2.29
N THR A 452 -16.00 -2.66 3.31
CA THR A 452 -15.33 -2.82 4.60
C THR A 452 -16.04 -3.84 5.49
N PRO A 453 -15.33 -4.54 6.39
CA PRO A 453 -15.93 -5.52 7.30
C PRO A 453 -17.09 -4.98 8.14
N SER A 454 -17.03 -3.69 8.52
CA SER A 454 -18.10 -3.03 9.29
C SER A 454 -19.40 -2.87 8.51
N ALA A 455 -19.35 -2.89 7.19
CA ALA A 455 -20.53 -2.76 6.32
C ALA A 455 -21.17 -4.12 5.97
N GLN A 456 -20.49 -5.23 6.25
CA GLN A 456 -20.96 -6.56 5.91
C GLN A 456 -22.18 -6.97 6.74
N ASN A 457 -23.15 -7.59 6.07
CA ASN A 457 -24.42 -8.01 6.68
C ASN A 457 -25.19 -6.86 7.37
N GLN A 458 -24.99 -5.63 6.91
CA GLN A 458 -25.71 -4.45 7.38
C GLN A 458 -26.64 -3.94 6.27
N GLN A 459 -27.75 -3.31 6.67
CA GLN A 459 -28.70 -2.70 5.76
C GLN A 459 -28.86 -1.21 6.08
N GLY A 460 -29.14 -0.41 5.05
CA GLY A 460 -29.39 1.03 5.18
C GLY A 460 -28.16 1.85 5.59
N ILE A 461 -26.94 1.41 5.24
CA ILE A 461 -25.74 2.23 5.49
C ILE A 461 -25.75 3.39 4.50
N VAL A 462 -25.84 4.62 5.01
CA VAL A 462 -25.82 5.82 4.17
C VAL A 462 -24.38 6.15 3.79
N LEU A 463 -24.02 5.91 2.54
CA LEU A 463 -22.71 6.27 1.97
C LEU A 463 -22.67 7.72 1.51
N GLY A 464 -23.83 8.29 1.20
CA GLY A 464 -23.90 9.70 0.87
C GLY A 464 -25.28 10.29 0.82
N THR A 465 -25.32 11.62 0.77
CA THR A 465 -26.57 12.39 0.72
C THR A 465 -26.48 13.50 -0.32
N PHE A 466 -27.63 13.87 -0.87
CA PHE A 466 -27.73 15.03 -1.76
C PHE A 466 -29.15 15.60 -1.80
N THR A 467 -29.26 16.88 -2.17
CA THR A 467 -30.53 17.58 -2.37
C THR A 467 -30.65 18.01 -3.83
N THR A 468 -31.86 17.89 -4.39
CA THR A 468 -32.18 18.25 -5.78
C THR A 468 -33.33 19.25 -5.80
N SER A 469 -33.30 20.25 -6.69
CA SER A 469 -34.35 21.28 -6.82
C SER A 469 -35.26 21.10 -8.06
N GLY A 470 -35.45 19.86 -8.56
CA GLY A 470 -36.19 19.57 -9.79
C GLY A 470 -36.95 18.25 -9.76
N SER A 471 -37.71 17.95 -10.82
CA SER A 471 -38.57 16.76 -10.91
C SER A 471 -37.96 15.60 -11.72
N SER A 472 -36.69 15.69 -12.11
CA SER A 472 -35.98 14.60 -12.78
C SER A 472 -35.71 13.46 -11.80
N ALA A 473 -35.51 12.24 -12.31
CA ALA A 473 -35.13 11.11 -11.47
C ALA A 473 -33.82 11.41 -10.72
N PRO A 474 -33.70 11.07 -9.42
CA PRO A 474 -32.51 11.39 -8.61
C PRO A 474 -31.21 10.81 -9.20
N GLN A 475 -31.29 9.67 -9.89
CA GLN A 475 -30.17 9.02 -10.59
C GLN A 475 -29.53 9.89 -11.67
N ASN A 476 -30.28 10.86 -12.24
CA ASN A 476 -29.74 11.78 -13.24
C ASN A 476 -28.83 12.86 -12.60
N TYR A 477 -29.00 13.13 -11.31
CA TYR A 477 -28.20 14.08 -10.55
C TYR A 477 -26.97 13.40 -9.95
N ALA A 478 -27.16 12.25 -9.30
CA ALA A 478 -26.11 11.40 -8.76
C ALA A 478 -26.47 9.92 -8.95
N ALA A 479 -25.59 9.15 -9.59
CA ALA A 479 -25.68 7.70 -9.68
C ALA A 479 -24.88 7.02 -8.56
N ALA A 480 -25.17 5.76 -8.27
CA ALA A 480 -24.39 4.94 -7.35
C ALA A 480 -24.18 3.56 -7.97
N THR A 481 -22.92 3.15 -8.11
CA THR A 481 -22.52 1.87 -8.72
C THR A 481 -21.33 1.28 -7.97
N PHE A 482 -21.07 0.00 -8.21
CA PHE A 482 -19.78 -0.62 -7.92
C PHE A 482 -18.80 -0.37 -9.08
N THR A 483 -17.56 -0.81 -8.91
CA THR A 483 -16.46 -0.65 -9.89
C THR A 483 -16.75 -1.27 -11.26
N ASN A 484 -17.58 -2.31 -11.32
CA ASN A 484 -18.03 -2.95 -12.56
C ASN A 484 -19.14 -2.15 -13.29
N GLY A 485 -19.66 -1.09 -12.68
CA GLY A 485 -20.75 -0.26 -13.21
C GLY A 485 -22.15 -0.70 -12.79
N ASP A 486 -22.29 -1.84 -12.11
CA ASP A 486 -23.58 -2.35 -11.65
C ASP A 486 -23.98 -1.80 -10.28
N GLN A 487 -25.26 -1.88 -9.95
CA GLN A 487 -25.80 -1.46 -8.65
C GLN A 487 -25.96 -2.62 -7.67
N THR A 488 -25.78 -3.85 -8.16
CA THR A 488 -25.86 -5.08 -7.37
C THR A 488 -24.70 -5.96 -7.72
N VAL A 489 -23.96 -6.43 -6.72
CA VAL A 489 -22.81 -7.31 -6.90
C VAL A 489 -22.77 -8.36 -5.82
N GLU A 490 -22.19 -9.51 -6.15
CA GLU A 490 -21.78 -10.50 -5.18
C GLU A 490 -20.28 -10.31 -4.87
N ASN A 491 -19.91 -10.40 -3.59
CA ASN A 491 -18.52 -10.46 -3.17
C ASN A 491 -18.33 -11.53 -2.11
N ARG A 492 -17.14 -12.10 -2.04
CA ARG A 492 -16.78 -12.97 -0.93
C ARG A 492 -16.25 -12.14 0.24
N SER A 493 -16.52 -12.58 1.45
CA SER A 493 -15.68 -12.21 2.59
C SER A 493 -15.63 -13.33 3.63
N GLY A 494 -14.42 -13.71 4.03
CA GLY A 494 -14.22 -14.84 4.91
C GLY A 494 -14.76 -16.14 4.29
N ALA A 495 -15.65 -16.81 5.00
CA ALA A 495 -16.27 -18.06 4.61
C ALA A 495 -17.59 -17.91 3.84
N TYR A 496 -18.06 -16.69 3.62
CA TYR A 496 -19.40 -16.44 3.10
C TYR A 496 -19.41 -15.53 1.87
N ASN A 497 -20.42 -15.76 1.04
CA ASN A 497 -20.77 -14.85 -0.04
C ASN A 497 -21.70 -13.77 0.49
N TYR A 498 -21.61 -12.56 -0.06
CA TYR A 498 -22.44 -11.43 0.31
C TYR A 498 -23.07 -10.82 -0.93
N ASN A 499 -24.38 -10.61 -0.86
CA ASN A 499 -25.15 -9.93 -1.89
C ASN A 499 -25.26 -8.47 -1.49
N ASN A 500 -24.67 -7.60 -2.31
CA ASN A 500 -24.59 -6.18 -2.03
C ASN A 500 -25.39 -5.39 -3.04
N SER A 501 -26.00 -4.30 -2.58
CA SER A 501 -26.75 -3.40 -3.44
C SER A 501 -26.59 -1.95 -3.02
N LEU A 502 -26.63 -1.07 -4.02
CA LEU A 502 -26.65 0.37 -3.88
C LEU A 502 -28.00 0.90 -4.32
N ASN A 503 -28.68 1.59 -3.42
CA ASN A 503 -30.00 2.15 -3.65
C ASN A 503 -29.99 3.66 -3.44
N ILE A 504 -30.80 4.38 -4.21
CA ILE A 504 -31.06 5.80 -3.97
C ILE A 504 -32.49 5.94 -3.46
N VAL A 505 -32.64 6.39 -2.22
CA VAL A 505 -33.94 6.48 -1.52
C VAL A 505 -34.17 7.89 -0.97
N ALA A 506 -35.44 8.28 -0.79
CA ALA A 506 -35.77 9.58 -0.22
C ALA A 506 -35.38 9.65 1.27
N ALA A 507 -34.70 10.71 1.69
CA ALA A 507 -34.19 10.86 3.06
C ALA A 507 -35.30 11.11 4.10
N ASP A 508 -36.50 11.54 3.66
CA ASP A 508 -37.66 11.80 4.52
C ASP A 508 -38.89 11.06 3.97
N SER A 509 -39.45 10.13 4.75
CA SER A 509 -40.62 9.33 4.39
C SER A 509 -41.93 9.83 5.00
N ALA A 510 -41.92 10.97 5.71
CA ALA A 510 -43.13 11.58 6.23
C ALA A 510 -43.98 12.18 5.08
N PRO A 511 -45.31 11.95 5.04
CA PRO A 511 -46.16 12.63 4.08
C PRO A 511 -46.09 14.14 4.35
N GLN A 512 -45.51 14.91 3.43
CA GLN A 512 -45.50 16.37 3.49
C GLN A 512 -46.94 16.90 3.40
N ALA A 513 -47.59 17.00 4.56
CA ALA A 513 -48.86 17.66 4.71
C ALA A 513 -48.62 19.17 4.64
N GLN A 514 -48.95 19.76 3.48
CA GLN A 514 -49.30 21.17 3.27
C GLN A 514 -48.41 22.21 3.98
N LEU A 515 -47.50 22.85 3.23
CA LEU A 515 -47.44 24.31 2.99
C LEU A 515 -46.13 24.68 2.27
N THR A 516 -46.25 25.53 1.24
CA THR A 516 -45.21 26.10 0.34
C THR A 516 -44.54 25.15 -0.66
N ALA A 517 -44.56 25.54 -1.94
CA ALA A 517 -43.94 24.85 -3.06
C ALA A 517 -42.42 25.07 -3.03
N ASP A 518 -41.73 24.35 -2.16
CA ASP A 518 -40.33 24.05 -2.37
C ASP A 518 -40.24 22.69 -3.08
N ASN A 519 -39.71 22.67 -4.29
CA ASN A 519 -39.48 21.45 -5.05
C ASN A 519 -38.15 20.78 -4.65
N SER A 520 -37.55 21.19 -3.54
CA SER A 520 -36.35 20.57 -2.99
C SER A 520 -36.67 19.23 -2.32
N GLN A 521 -35.92 18.19 -2.69
CA GLN A 521 -36.02 16.85 -2.11
C GLN A 521 -34.62 16.33 -1.78
N SER A 522 -34.46 15.78 -0.58
CA SER A 522 -33.22 15.13 -0.13
C SER A 522 -33.26 13.62 -0.35
N TRP A 523 -32.11 13.05 -0.71
CA TRP A 523 -31.91 11.66 -1.08
C TRP A 523 -30.69 11.08 -0.36
N ASN A 524 -30.77 9.79 -0.02
CA ASN A 524 -29.68 8.99 0.52
C ASN A 524 -29.20 8.00 -0.55
N ILE A 525 -27.88 7.80 -0.63
CA ILE A 525 -27.25 6.67 -1.30
C ILE A 525 -26.99 5.62 -0.22
N GLU A 526 -27.75 4.52 -0.27
CA GLU A 526 -27.73 3.46 0.73
C GLU A 526 -27.04 2.21 0.20
N PHE A 527 -26.04 1.75 0.95
CA PHE A 527 -25.43 0.45 0.80
C PHE A 527 -26.16 -0.57 1.68
N ASN A 528 -26.46 -1.72 1.08
CA ASN A 528 -27.04 -2.86 1.75
C ASN A 528 -26.20 -4.09 1.42
N SER A 529 -25.79 -4.81 2.45
CA SER A 529 -25.10 -6.08 2.36
C SER A 529 -25.92 -7.14 3.10
N GLN A 530 -26.18 -8.25 2.42
CA GLN A 530 -26.83 -9.40 3.01
C GLN A 530 -25.89 -10.60 2.94
N LYS A 531 -25.64 -11.23 4.08
CA LYS A 531 -24.93 -12.50 4.14
C LYS A 531 -25.71 -13.55 3.34
N GLY A 532 -25.06 -14.10 2.32
CA GLY A 532 -25.55 -15.18 1.49
C GLY A 532 -25.15 -16.55 2.06
N ASN A 533 -25.02 -17.51 1.15
CA ASN A 533 -24.64 -18.87 1.50
C ASN A 533 -23.15 -18.98 1.89
N LEU A 534 -22.80 -20.11 2.51
CA LEU A 534 -21.42 -20.48 2.71
C LEU A 534 -20.73 -20.59 1.34
N ALA A 535 -19.49 -20.12 1.23
CA ALA A 535 -18.77 -20.15 -0.03
C ALA A 535 -18.45 -21.60 -0.45
N SER A 536 -18.42 -21.83 -1.76
CA SER A 536 -18.27 -23.17 -2.36
C SER A 536 -17.00 -23.90 -1.94
N ASP A 537 -15.89 -23.20 -1.71
CA ASP A 537 -14.67 -23.85 -1.21
C ASP A 537 -14.79 -24.35 0.22
N VAL A 538 -15.42 -23.58 1.12
CA VAL A 538 -15.68 -24.05 2.49
C VAL A 538 -16.61 -25.25 2.44
N GLN A 539 -17.67 -25.19 1.62
CA GLN A 539 -18.54 -26.34 1.38
C GLN A 539 -17.77 -27.56 0.84
N GLY A 540 -16.86 -27.34 -0.11
CA GLY A 540 -16.04 -28.39 -0.71
C GLY A 540 -15.04 -29.02 0.26
N LEU A 541 -14.49 -28.26 1.21
CA LEU A 541 -13.66 -28.81 2.29
C LEU A 541 -14.47 -29.77 3.18
N VAL A 542 -15.67 -29.37 3.59
CA VAL A 542 -16.59 -30.21 4.39
C VAL A 542 -16.91 -31.50 3.62
N ALA A 543 -17.37 -31.37 2.37
CA ALA A 543 -17.70 -32.51 1.52
C ALA A 543 -16.50 -33.45 1.27
N GLY A 544 -15.28 -32.89 1.18
CA GLY A 544 -14.05 -33.67 1.04
C GLY A 544 -13.73 -34.52 2.27
N LEU A 545 -13.90 -33.97 3.48
CA LEU A 545 -13.73 -34.70 4.74
C LEU A 545 -14.75 -35.85 4.86
N ASP A 546 -16.01 -35.57 4.57
CA ASP A 546 -17.08 -36.58 4.60
C ASP A 546 -16.83 -37.69 3.58
N ALA A 547 -16.42 -37.34 2.36
CA ALA A 547 -16.11 -38.33 1.33
C ALA A 547 -14.88 -39.19 1.67
N ALA A 548 -13.93 -38.65 2.44
CA ALA A 548 -12.80 -39.41 2.99
C ALA A 548 -13.26 -40.43 4.04
N GLU A 549 -14.15 -40.05 4.96
CA GLU A 549 -14.78 -40.94 5.95
C GLU A 549 -15.52 -42.09 5.24
N GLN A 550 -16.36 -41.78 4.25
CA GLN A 550 -17.10 -42.77 3.47
C GLN A 550 -16.18 -43.75 2.72
N ALA A 551 -15.09 -43.24 2.12
CA ALA A 551 -14.09 -44.10 1.49
C ALA A 551 -13.39 -45.02 2.50
N GLY A 552 -13.15 -44.53 3.73
CA GLY A 552 -12.65 -45.34 4.84
C GLY A 552 -13.61 -46.47 5.22
N HIS A 553 -14.90 -46.17 5.36
CA HIS A 553 -15.92 -47.20 5.64
C HIS A 553 -16.00 -48.26 4.55
N GLN A 554 -15.89 -47.87 3.28
CA GLN A 554 -15.84 -48.83 2.17
C GLN A 554 -14.66 -49.81 2.32
N VAL A 555 -13.49 -49.33 2.76
CA VAL A 555 -12.30 -50.16 3.02
C VAL A 555 -12.51 -51.13 4.19
N ALA A 556 -13.17 -50.71 5.27
CA ALA A 556 -13.45 -51.59 6.41
C ALA A 556 -14.57 -52.61 6.11
N ASP A 557 -15.58 -52.21 5.32
CA ASP A 557 -16.65 -53.09 4.88
C ASP A 557 -16.15 -54.19 3.94
N ASP A 558 -15.19 -53.86 3.06
CA ASP A 558 -14.51 -54.82 2.20
C ASP A 558 -13.81 -55.92 3.02
N ILE A 559 -13.07 -55.54 4.08
CA ILE A 559 -12.47 -56.49 5.05
C ILE A 559 -13.55 -57.33 5.73
N SER A 560 -14.62 -56.69 6.20
CA SER A 560 -15.75 -57.37 6.84
C SER A 560 -16.42 -58.38 5.90
N ASN A 561 -16.48 -58.10 4.60
CA ASN A 561 -16.99 -58.99 3.57
C ASN A 561 -16.04 -60.14 3.25
N HIS A 562 -14.73 -59.90 3.24
CA HIS A 562 -13.73 -60.96 3.15
C HIS A 562 -13.82 -61.90 4.36
N MET A 563 -13.92 -61.36 5.58
CA MET A 563 -14.08 -62.15 6.80
C MET A 563 -15.35 -63.00 6.80
N ASN A 564 -16.45 -62.55 6.17
CA ASN A 564 -17.64 -63.39 5.99
C ASN A 564 -17.35 -64.64 5.15
N GLN A 565 -16.48 -64.54 4.14
CA GLN A 565 -16.07 -65.68 3.30
C GLN A 565 -15.20 -66.65 4.08
N VAL A 566 -14.22 -66.14 4.83
CA VAL A 566 -13.40 -66.93 5.77
C VAL A 566 -14.31 -67.65 6.76
N HIS A 567 -15.26 -66.95 7.38
CA HIS A 567 -16.14 -67.58 8.35
C HIS A 567 -17.01 -68.70 7.77
N LEU A 568 -17.53 -68.48 6.55
CA LEU A 568 -18.30 -69.48 5.81
C LEU A 568 -17.44 -70.71 5.47
N ALA A 569 -16.22 -70.51 4.98
CA ALA A 569 -15.31 -71.60 4.62
C ALA A 569 -14.90 -72.44 5.85
N ASN A 570 -14.61 -71.79 6.99
CA ASN A 570 -14.37 -72.47 8.28
C ASN A 570 -15.57 -73.30 8.74
N LEU A 571 -16.80 -72.76 8.64
CA LEU A 571 -18.02 -73.47 9.06
C LEU A 571 -18.32 -74.71 8.23
N LEU A 572 -18.13 -74.61 6.91
CA LEU A 572 -18.32 -75.72 5.99
C LEU A 572 -17.15 -76.72 6.04
N GLY A 573 -16.09 -76.42 6.77
CA GLY A 573 -14.90 -77.25 6.90
C GLY A 573 -14.07 -77.32 5.60
N GLU A 574 -14.20 -76.30 4.76
CA GLU A 574 -13.49 -76.18 3.48
C GLU A 574 -12.17 -75.41 3.63
N GLN A 575 -12.02 -74.65 4.72
CA GLN A 575 -10.81 -73.91 5.03
C GLN A 575 -9.75 -74.79 5.71
N GLN A 576 -8.51 -74.68 5.24
CA GLN A 576 -7.35 -75.33 5.85
C GLN A 576 -6.53 -74.31 6.64
N ASP A 577 -5.75 -74.79 7.61
CA ASP A 577 -4.71 -73.97 8.24
C ASP A 577 -3.73 -73.49 7.17
N GLY A 578 -3.49 -72.18 7.10
CA GLY A 578 -2.63 -71.62 6.07
C GLY A 578 -2.88 -70.15 5.78
N ALA A 579 -2.21 -69.68 4.74
CA ALA A 579 -2.27 -68.31 4.30
C ALA A 579 -3.33 -68.12 3.20
N GLN A 580 -3.92 -66.94 3.15
CA GLN A 580 -4.75 -66.50 2.04
C GLN A 580 -4.24 -65.15 1.53
N VAL A 581 -4.23 -64.98 0.21
CA VAL A 581 -4.06 -63.69 -0.44
C VAL A 581 -5.34 -63.34 -1.16
N TRP A 582 -5.77 -62.09 -1.06
CA TRP A 582 -7.02 -61.63 -1.66
C TRP A 582 -6.89 -60.22 -2.22
N GLY A 583 -7.77 -59.86 -3.14
CA GLY A 583 -7.89 -58.51 -3.64
C GLY A 583 -9.21 -58.23 -4.32
N ASP A 584 -9.71 -57.02 -4.09
CA ASP A 584 -11.02 -56.54 -4.47
C ASP A 584 -10.91 -55.17 -5.18
N PHE A 585 -11.74 -54.98 -6.19
CA PHE A 585 -12.03 -53.69 -6.79
C PHE A 585 -13.23 -53.06 -6.10
N LEU A 586 -13.09 -51.77 -5.77
CA LEU A 586 -14.08 -50.97 -5.06
C LEU A 586 -14.64 -49.90 -5.99
N TYR A 587 -15.96 -49.80 -6.07
CA TYR A 587 -16.64 -48.71 -6.76
C TYR A 587 -17.86 -48.28 -5.96
N GLN A 588 -18.08 -46.98 -5.82
CA GLN A 588 -19.29 -46.40 -5.23
C GLN A 588 -19.67 -45.14 -5.98
N ASN A 589 -20.97 -44.93 -6.18
CA ASN A 589 -21.52 -43.71 -6.73
C ASN A 589 -22.82 -43.40 -6.00
N GLY A 590 -22.90 -42.24 -5.36
CA GLY A 590 -24.06 -41.85 -4.56
C GLY A 590 -24.13 -40.34 -4.33
N ASN A 591 -25.32 -39.89 -3.92
CA ASN A 591 -25.58 -38.55 -3.42
C ASN A 591 -25.73 -38.64 -1.90
N PHE A 592 -25.06 -37.77 -1.17
CA PHE A 592 -24.98 -37.78 0.28
C PHE A 592 -25.56 -36.48 0.80
N SER A 593 -26.43 -36.57 1.81
CA SER A 593 -26.95 -35.42 2.54
C SER A 593 -26.39 -35.46 3.95
N ASN A 594 -25.24 -34.82 4.14
CA ASN A 594 -24.51 -34.81 5.40
C ASN A 594 -24.33 -33.38 5.92
N ASP A 595 -23.14 -33.00 6.38
CA ASP A 595 -22.85 -31.61 6.79
C ASP A 595 -23.01 -30.62 5.61
N VAL A 596 -22.72 -31.09 4.39
CA VAL A 596 -23.04 -30.44 3.11
C VAL A 596 -23.60 -31.50 2.15
N ASP A 597 -24.53 -31.14 1.27
CA ASP A 597 -25.03 -32.05 0.24
C ASP A 597 -24.00 -32.20 -0.89
N TYR A 598 -23.57 -33.43 -1.21
CA TYR A 598 -22.59 -33.70 -2.26
C TYR A 598 -22.87 -34.98 -3.06
N THR A 599 -22.39 -35.03 -4.30
CA THR A 599 -22.28 -36.27 -5.08
C THR A 599 -20.85 -36.77 -5.01
N SER A 600 -20.66 -38.07 -4.76
CA SER A 600 -19.34 -38.70 -4.75
C SER A 600 -19.28 -39.94 -5.63
N ILE A 601 -18.21 -40.05 -6.41
CA ILE A 601 -17.82 -41.26 -7.13
C ILE A 601 -16.48 -41.74 -6.58
N THR A 602 -16.53 -42.82 -5.80
CA THR A 602 -15.34 -43.47 -5.22
C THR A 602 -14.93 -44.67 -6.08
N GLN A 603 -13.64 -44.74 -6.39
CA GLN A 603 -13.02 -45.88 -7.07
C GLN A 603 -11.79 -46.29 -6.31
N GLY A 604 -11.58 -47.59 -6.14
CA GLY A 604 -10.44 -48.08 -5.38
C GLY A 604 -10.09 -49.52 -5.68
N ALA A 605 -9.00 -49.95 -5.07
CA ALA A 605 -8.60 -51.34 -5.02
C ALA A 605 -8.04 -51.64 -3.64
N GLN A 606 -8.35 -52.81 -3.15
CA GLN A 606 -7.89 -53.30 -1.86
C GLN A 606 -7.34 -54.70 -2.02
N GLY A 607 -6.34 -55.05 -1.23
CA GLY A 607 -5.83 -56.41 -1.18
C GLY A 607 -5.10 -56.68 0.10
N GLY A 608 -5.14 -57.94 0.52
CA GLY A 608 -4.62 -58.34 1.81
C GLY A 608 -4.07 -59.74 1.83
N VAL A 609 -3.42 -60.03 2.95
CA VAL A 609 -2.96 -61.36 3.31
C VAL A 609 -3.37 -61.67 4.74
N ASP A 610 -3.94 -62.84 4.95
CA ASP A 610 -4.26 -63.35 6.29
C ASP A 610 -3.79 -64.77 6.48
N TRP A 611 -3.72 -65.13 7.76
CA TRP A 611 -3.42 -66.47 8.21
C TRP A 611 -4.55 -66.95 9.12
N THR A 612 -5.05 -68.16 8.86
CA THR A 612 -6.03 -68.83 9.73
C THR A 612 -5.39 -70.00 10.44
N ALA A 613 -5.61 -70.09 11.76
CA ALA A 613 -5.20 -71.20 12.61
C ALA A 613 -6.39 -71.79 13.35
N HIS A 614 -6.58 -73.10 13.23
CA HIS A 614 -7.54 -73.86 14.02
C HIS A 614 -6.90 -74.31 15.34
N LEU A 615 -7.66 -74.17 16.43
CA LEU A 615 -7.24 -74.53 17.78
C LEU A 615 -7.90 -75.85 18.20
N ASP A 616 -7.25 -76.57 19.12
CA ASP A 616 -7.71 -77.88 19.61
C ASP A 616 -9.10 -77.85 20.27
N ASN A 617 -9.54 -76.67 20.71
CA ASN A 617 -10.86 -76.45 21.32
C ASN A 617 -12.00 -76.25 20.29
N GLY A 618 -11.70 -76.30 18.99
CA GLY A 618 -12.68 -76.09 17.91
C GLY A 618 -12.86 -74.63 17.49
N ASP A 619 -12.01 -73.73 18.00
CA ASP A 619 -11.96 -72.34 17.58
C ASP A 619 -11.07 -72.18 16.33
N SER A 620 -11.33 -71.11 15.59
CA SER A 620 -10.49 -70.64 14.50
C SER A 620 -10.15 -69.17 14.75
N VAL A 621 -8.89 -68.82 14.56
CA VAL A 621 -8.39 -67.45 14.68
C VAL A 621 -7.75 -67.06 13.37
N THR A 622 -8.17 -65.91 12.84
CA THR A 622 -7.64 -65.31 11.61
C THR A 622 -7.01 -63.98 11.95
N GLY A 623 -5.84 -63.69 11.39
CA GLY A 623 -5.20 -62.39 11.49
C GLY A 623 -4.54 -62.02 10.17
N GLY A 624 -4.67 -60.75 9.76
CA GLY A 624 -4.18 -60.31 8.47
C GLY A 624 -3.90 -58.82 8.39
N ILE A 625 -3.28 -58.44 7.27
CA ILE A 625 -3.00 -57.07 6.89
C ILE A 625 -3.59 -56.80 5.50
N ALA A 626 -4.08 -55.59 5.28
CA ALA A 626 -4.57 -55.16 3.97
C ALA A 626 -4.03 -53.78 3.62
N LEU A 627 -3.86 -53.55 2.32
CA LEU A 627 -3.53 -52.27 1.73
C LEU A 627 -4.66 -51.88 0.78
N ALA A 628 -5.11 -50.64 0.85
CA ALA A 628 -6.09 -50.13 -0.09
C ALA A 628 -5.65 -48.78 -0.67
N TRP A 629 -6.13 -48.49 -1.86
CA TRP A 629 -6.10 -47.16 -2.43
C TRP A 629 -7.49 -46.78 -2.90
N THR A 630 -7.92 -45.55 -2.60
CA THR A 630 -9.16 -44.98 -3.09
C THR A 630 -8.93 -43.62 -3.73
N ARG A 631 -9.84 -43.29 -4.65
CA ARG A 631 -10.03 -41.97 -5.22
C ARG A 631 -11.51 -41.66 -5.26
N SER A 632 -11.92 -40.64 -4.53
CA SER A 632 -13.26 -40.08 -4.55
C SER A 632 -13.26 -38.79 -5.34
N ARG A 633 -14.15 -38.68 -6.33
CA ARG A 633 -14.45 -37.41 -6.99
C ARG A 633 -15.72 -36.86 -6.36
N VAL A 634 -15.61 -35.72 -5.71
CA VAL A 634 -16.66 -35.10 -4.93
C VAL A 634 -17.07 -33.81 -5.62
N GLN A 635 -18.36 -33.56 -5.74
CA GLN A 635 -18.88 -32.37 -6.40
C GLN A 635 -20.17 -31.94 -5.76
N ASP A 636 -20.47 -30.65 -5.85
CA ASP A 636 -21.76 -30.10 -5.44
C ASP A 636 -22.93 -30.83 -6.16
N THR A 637 -24.04 -30.99 -5.44
CA THR A 637 -25.31 -31.51 -6.00
C THR A 637 -26.08 -30.46 -6.78
N SER A 638 -25.74 -29.18 -6.61
CA SER A 638 -26.37 -28.06 -7.30
C SER A 638 -25.68 -27.77 -8.66
N ASP A 639 -26.48 -27.56 -9.71
CA ASP A 639 -25.99 -27.09 -11.03
C ASP A 639 -25.79 -25.55 -11.05
N GLY A 640 -25.47 -24.96 -9.88
CA GLY A 640 -25.27 -23.53 -9.70
C GLY A 640 -23.99 -23.00 -10.34
N ALA A 641 -23.91 -21.67 -10.49
CA ALA A 641 -22.65 -21.02 -10.86
C ALA A 641 -21.64 -21.06 -9.70
N ASP A 642 -22.13 -20.98 -8.46
CA ASP A 642 -21.40 -21.38 -7.27
C ASP A 642 -21.35 -22.91 -7.23
N SER A 643 -20.15 -23.47 -7.26
CA SER A 643 -19.95 -24.92 -7.25
C SER A 643 -18.54 -25.28 -6.81
N PHE A 644 -18.40 -26.48 -6.26
CA PHE A 644 -17.10 -27.06 -5.94
C PHE A 644 -16.90 -28.42 -6.60
N LYS A 645 -15.62 -28.75 -6.79
CA LYS A 645 -15.12 -30.03 -7.26
C LYS A 645 -13.88 -30.39 -6.46
N ASP A 646 -13.96 -31.48 -5.73
CA ASP A 646 -12.85 -32.03 -4.95
C ASP A 646 -12.44 -33.40 -5.48
N SER A 647 -11.17 -33.75 -5.26
CA SER A 647 -10.62 -35.07 -5.45
C SER A 647 -9.90 -35.52 -4.19
N VAL A 648 -10.50 -36.48 -3.51
CA VAL A 648 -9.97 -37.09 -2.29
C VAL A 648 -9.24 -38.38 -2.67
N TYR A 649 -8.00 -38.52 -2.22
CA TYR A 649 -7.19 -39.73 -2.40
C TYR A 649 -6.85 -40.31 -1.03
N GLY A 650 -7.01 -41.62 -0.86
CA GLY A 650 -6.62 -42.31 0.37
C GLY A 650 -5.71 -43.50 0.07
N ASN A 651 -4.61 -43.62 0.82
CA ASN A 651 -3.82 -44.85 0.90
C ASN A 651 -3.98 -45.46 2.29
N TYR A 652 -4.59 -46.64 2.37
CA TYR A 652 -4.98 -47.26 3.63
C TYR A 652 -4.07 -48.43 3.98
N TYR A 653 -3.81 -48.55 5.28
CA TYR A 653 -3.01 -49.60 5.90
C TYR A 653 -3.83 -50.18 7.04
N SER A 654 -4.29 -51.42 6.85
CA SER A 654 -5.23 -52.05 7.76
C SER A 654 -4.63 -53.28 8.43
N LEU A 655 -4.91 -53.42 9.72
CA LEU A 655 -4.74 -54.65 10.49
C LEU A 655 -6.13 -55.19 10.81
N TYR A 656 -6.36 -56.46 10.55
CA TYR A 656 -7.65 -57.09 10.84
C TYR A 656 -7.48 -58.48 11.43
N GLY A 657 -8.53 -58.95 12.09
CA GLY A 657 -8.57 -60.30 12.59
C GLY A 657 -9.97 -60.72 12.99
N GLY A 658 -10.14 -62.02 13.18
CA GLY A 658 -11.40 -62.58 13.63
C GLY A 658 -11.22 -63.88 14.38
N TRP A 659 -12.15 -64.14 15.26
CA TRP A 659 -12.32 -65.38 15.99
C TRP A 659 -13.67 -65.98 15.62
N GLN A 660 -13.69 -67.30 15.47
CA GLN A 660 -14.92 -68.04 15.24
C GLN A 660 -14.87 -69.38 15.95
N GLN A 661 -15.98 -69.76 16.56
CA GLN A 661 -16.16 -71.04 17.23
C GLN A 661 -17.37 -71.77 16.66
N ALA A 662 -17.16 -73.01 16.21
CA ALA A 662 -18.23 -73.90 15.80
C ALA A 662 -18.83 -74.61 17.02
N LEU A 663 -20.16 -74.52 17.21
CA LEU A 663 -20.89 -75.13 18.31
C LEU A 663 -21.79 -76.27 17.80
N ASN A 664 -22.11 -77.20 18.70
CA ASN A 664 -23.11 -78.26 18.50
C ASN A 664 -23.05 -78.99 17.14
N GLY A 665 -21.91 -79.61 16.82
CA GLY A 665 -21.74 -80.36 15.56
C GLY A 665 -21.78 -79.50 14.29
N ARG A 666 -21.36 -78.22 14.38
CA ARG A 666 -21.31 -77.22 13.28
C ARG A 666 -22.67 -76.71 12.80
N THR A 667 -23.74 -76.95 13.56
CA THR A 667 -25.09 -76.46 13.21
C THR A 667 -25.30 -74.99 13.55
N TRP A 668 -24.55 -74.45 14.50
CA TRP A 668 -24.46 -73.01 14.76
C TRP A 668 -23.09 -72.66 15.34
N GLY A 669 -22.71 -71.38 15.34
CA GLY A 669 -21.42 -70.92 15.84
C GLY A 669 -21.43 -69.44 16.18
N LEU A 670 -20.40 -68.99 16.88
CA LEU A 670 -20.18 -67.59 17.22
C LEU A 670 -19.02 -67.05 16.41
N PHE A 671 -19.06 -65.76 16.09
CA PHE A 671 -17.92 -65.05 15.53
C PHE A 671 -17.78 -63.65 16.10
N ALA A 672 -16.55 -63.17 16.11
CA ALA A 672 -16.21 -61.78 16.37
C ALA A 672 -15.02 -61.41 15.48
N ASP A 673 -15.13 -60.33 14.73
CA ASP A 673 -14.09 -59.80 13.87
C ASP A 673 -13.92 -58.30 14.09
N GLY A 674 -12.76 -57.78 13.70
CA GLY A 674 -12.50 -56.36 13.78
C GLY A 674 -11.29 -55.94 12.95
N SER A 675 -11.27 -54.66 12.62
CA SER A 675 -10.25 -54.02 11.82
C SER A 675 -9.85 -52.67 12.41
N PHE A 676 -8.60 -52.30 12.19
CA PHE A 676 -8.08 -50.96 12.40
C PHE A 676 -7.35 -50.52 11.14
N SER A 677 -7.69 -49.35 10.61
CA SER A 677 -7.17 -48.80 9.38
C SER A 677 -6.62 -47.40 9.63
N TYR A 678 -5.41 -47.14 9.12
CA TYR A 678 -4.84 -45.81 8.98
C TYR A 678 -4.84 -45.42 7.50
N GLY A 679 -5.36 -44.23 7.17
CA GLY A 679 -5.35 -43.65 5.83
C GLY A 679 -4.43 -42.43 5.76
N ASP A 680 -3.50 -42.44 4.80
CA ASP A 680 -2.78 -41.24 4.34
C ASP A 680 -3.62 -40.53 3.27
N MET A 681 -4.17 -39.36 3.61
CA MET A 681 -5.20 -38.68 2.83
C MET A 681 -4.65 -37.46 2.09
N ARG A 682 -5.13 -37.23 0.87
CA ARG A 682 -4.83 -36.02 0.09
C ARG A 682 -6.10 -35.45 -0.52
N TYR A 683 -6.28 -34.15 -0.38
CA TYR A 683 -7.46 -33.39 -0.80
C TYR A 683 -7.05 -32.39 -1.87
N SER A 684 -7.90 -32.19 -2.88
CA SER A 684 -7.61 -31.32 -4.02
C SER A 684 -8.88 -30.61 -4.45
N LEU A 685 -9.07 -29.41 -3.91
CA LEU A 685 -10.26 -28.59 -4.05
C LEU A 685 -10.12 -27.58 -5.20
N SER A 686 -11.18 -27.49 -6.00
CA SER A 686 -11.42 -26.40 -6.95
C SER A 686 -12.83 -25.89 -6.74
N ALA A 687 -13.00 -24.58 -6.55
CA ALA A 687 -14.30 -23.98 -6.26
C ALA A 687 -14.49 -22.64 -6.98
N ASN A 688 -15.73 -22.37 -7.38
CA ASN A 688 -16.19 -21.07 -7.84
C ASN A 688 -17.13 -20.51 -6.78
N ASN A 689 -16.78 -19.36 -6.21
CA ASN A 689 -17.45 -18.87 -5.01
C ASN A 689 -18.50 -17.80 -5.26
N VAL A 690 -18.49 -17.07 -6.37
CA VAL A 690 -19.49 -16.00 -6.63
C VAL A 690 -20.03 -16.08 -8.05
N THR A 691 -21.27 -15.63 -8.23
CA THR A 691 -21.96 -15.64 -9.53
C THR A 691 -22.03 -14.24 -10.14
N GLY A 692 -21.86 -14.13 -11.46
CA GLY A 692 -22.16 -12.90 -12.19
C GLY A 692 -21.14 -11.76 -12.03
N ASP A 693 -21.64 -10.52 -12.05
CA ASP A 693 -20.84 -9.30 -12.01
C ASP A 693 -20.36 -9.03 -10.58
N THR A 694 -19.04 -9.18 -10.35
CA THR A 694 -18.42 -8.98 -9.04
C THR A 694 -17.89 -7.55 -8.90
N SER A 695 -17.54 -7.14 -7.69
CA SER A 695 -16.84 -5.86 -7.45
C SER A 695 -15.42 -5.78 -8.05
N GLY A 696 -15.07 -6.67 -8.99
CA GLY A 696 -13.80 -6.68 -9.73
C GLY A 696 -12.88 -7.86 -9.42
N MET A 697 -13.24 -8.76 -8.51
CA MET A 697 -12.45 -9.95 -8.16
C MET A 697 -13.22 -11.22 -8.55
N THR A 698 -12.63 -12.07 -9.39
CA THR A 698 -13.18 -13.39 -9.70
C THR A 698 -12.55 -14.39 -8.74
N GLU A 699 -13.30 -14.79 -7.72
CA GLU A 699 -12.73 -15.55 -6.58
C GLU A 699 -12.91 -17.07 -6.79
N ALA A 700 -12.14 -17.61 -7.73
CA ALA A 700 -12.02 -19.05 -7.93
C ALA A 700 -10.84 -19.60 -7.11
N LEU A 701 -11.11 -20.50 -6.17
CA LEU A 701 -10.09 -21.14 -5.35
C LEU A 701 -9.58 -22.42 -6.02
N HIS A 702 -8.26 -22.63 -5.96
CA HIS A 702 -7.64 -23.93 -6.22
C HIS A 702 -6.63 -24.24 -5.12
N GLY A 703 -6.89 -25.28 -4.33
CA GLY A 703 -6.07 -25.66 -3.17
C GLY A 703 -5.88 -27.16 -3.07
N SER A 704 -4.79 -27.57 -2.42
CA SER A 704 -4.56 -28.96 -2.04
C SER A 704 -4.03 -29.03 -0.63
N THR A 705 -4.50 -29.98 0.14
CA THR A 705 -4.01 -30.25 1.49
C THR A 705 -3.86 -31.75 1.74
N ASP A 706 -3.04 -32.09 2.72
CA ASP A 706 -2.86 -33.46 3.18
C ASP A 706 -3.64 -33.67 4.47
N GLY A 707 -3.82 -34.93 4.86
CA GLY A 707 -4.53 -35.27 6.07
C GLY A 707 -4.39 -36.73 6.45
N SER A 708 -5.22 -37.17 7.39
CA SER A 708 -5.16 -38.54 7.89
C SER A 708 -6.55 -39.07 8.25
N LEU A 709 -6.73 -40.37 8.09
CA LEU A 709 -7.93 -41.07 8.55
C LEU A 709 -7.54 -42.20 9.51
N TYR A 710 -8.30 -42.34 10.59
CA TYR A 710 -8.27 -43.49 11.47
C TYR A 710 -9.66 -44.13 11.48
N LEU A 711 -9.74 -45.44 11.38
CA LEU A 711 -11.00 -46.17 11.43
C LEU A 711 -10.79 -47.48 12.19
N ALA A 712 -11.64 -47.72 13.19
CA ALA A 712 -11.72 -48.95 13.94
C ALA A 712 -13.14 -49.50 13.82
N GLN A 713 -13.30 -50.74 13.38
CA GLN A 713 -14.60 -51.39 13.28
C GLN A 713 -14.55 -52.75 13.95
N ALA A 714 -15.59 -53.10 14.69
CA ALA A 714 -15.77 -54.42 15.27
C ALA A 714 -17.15 -54.95 14.95
N ARG A 715 -17.22 -56.25 14.70
CA ARG A 715 -18.45 -56.97 14.37
C ARG A 715 -18.53 -58.25 15.17
N THR A 716 -19.73 -58.59 15.62
CA THR A 716 -19.99 -59.88 16.25
C THR A 716 -21.33 -60.43 15.81
N GLY A 717 -21.45 -61.75 15.75
CA GLY A 717 -22.68 -62.37 15.33
C GLY A 717 -22.75 -63.86 15.59
N VAL A 718 -23.85 -64.44 15.11
CA VAL A 718 -24.15 -65.85 15.23
C VAL A 718 -24.28 -66.45 13.84
N ASN A 719 -23.60 -67.56 13.62
CA ASN A 719 -23.74 -68.35 12.42
C ASN A 719 -24.76 -69.46 12.67
N VAL A 720 -25.80 -69.57 11.85
CA VAL A 720 -26.82 -70.62 11.96
C VAL A 720 -26.93 -71.36 10.63
N LEU A 721 -26.52 -72.63 10.62
CA LEU A 721 -26.57 -73.48 9.44
C LEU A 721 -27.94 -74.17 9.35
N LEU A 722 -28.76 -73.71 8.39
CA LEU A 722 -30.09 -74.23 8.09
C LEU A 722 -30.00 -75.45 7.14
N PRO A 723 -31.06 -76.28 7.06
CA PRO A 723 -31.12 -77.38 6.10
C PRO A 723 -30.84 -76.94 4.66
N GLY A 724 -30.07 -77.74 3.92
CA GLY A 724 -29.69 -77.43 2.53
C GLY A 724 -28.52 -76.45 2.40
N GLU A 725 -27.55 -76.48 3.33
CA GLU A 725 -26.33 -75.66 3.32
C GLU A 725 -26.60 -74.14 3.22
N THR A 726 -27.66 -73.68 3.89
CA THR A 726 -28.00 -72.25 3.93
C THR A 726 -27.52 -71.67 5.26
N LEU A 727 -26.63 -70.70 5.22
CA LEU A 727 -26.10 -70.01 6.38
C LEU A 727 -26.86 -68.70 6.62
N LEU A 728 -27.46 -68.56 7.80
CA LEU A 728 -28.05 -67.32 8.29
C LEU A 728 -27.10 -66.69 9.34
N GLN A 729 -26.76 -65.42 9.16
CA GLN A 729 -25.81 -64.69 10.01
C GLN A 729 -26.40 -63.36 10.48
N PRO A 730 -27.16 -63.31 11.58
CA PRO A 730 -27.41 -62.05 12.28
C PRO A 730 -26.11 -61.54 12.93
N TYR A 731 -25.85 -60.24 12.82
CA TYR A 731 -24.68 -59.59 13.39
C TYR A 731 -24.99 -58.16 13.86
N ALA A 732 -24.11 -57.65 14.72
CA ALA A 732 -24.07 -56.27 15.15
C ALA A 732 -22.67 -55.69 14.91
N THR A 733 -22.62 -54.39 14.60
CA THR A 733 -21.39 -53.64 14.36
C THR A 733 -21.27 -52.47 15.33
N ILE A 734 -20.05 -52.13 15.68
CA ILE A 734 -19.68 -50.86 16.32
C ILE A 734 -18.41 -50.36 15.67
N GLY A 735 -18.36 -49.06 15.39
CA GLY A 735 -17.21 -48.42 14.76
C GLY A 735 -16.91 -47.06 15.39
N TRP A 736 -15.66 -46.65 15.21
CA TRP A 736 -15.18 -45.30 15.46
C TRP A 736 -14.25 -44.90 14.33
N ASP A 737 -14.36 -43.65 13.90
CA ASP A 737 -13.48 -43.07 12.92
C ASP A 737 -13.14 -41.62 13.24
N GLN A 738 -12.06 -41.16 12.62
CA GLN A 738 -11.63 -39.79 12.64
C GLN A 738 -10.89 -39.46 11.35
N THR A 739 -11.42 -38.49 10.62
CA THR A 739 -10.84 -37.95 9.41
C THR A 739 -10.34 -36.52 9.68
N LYS A 740 -9.13 -36.20 9.22
CA LYS A 740 -8.51 -34.89 9.39
C LYS A 740 -7.99 -34.36 8.08
N ALA A 741 -8.10 -33.05 7.87
CA ALA A 741 -7.42 -32.29 6.83
C ALA A 741 -6.58 -31.20 7.50
N ASN A 742 -5.33 -31.06 7.05
CA ASN A 742 -4.45 -30.00 7.55
C ASN A 742 -4.91 -28.64 7.00
N GLY A 743 -4.68 -27.59 7.78
CA GLY A 743 -4.91 -26.22 7.37
C GLY A 743 -4.04 -25.84 6.17
N PHE A 744 -4.59 -24.99 5.31
CA PHE A 744 -3.88 -24.38 4.19
C PHE A 744 -4.34 -22.94 4.03
N SER A 745 -3.53 -22.10 3.42
CA SER A 745 -3.89 -20.71 3.13
C SER A 745 -3.52 -20.39 1.69
N ASP A 746 -4.34 -19.59 1.04
CA ASP A 746 -3.97 -18.87 -0.19
C ASP A 746 -3.88 -17.36 0.10
N SER A 747 -3.88 -16.53 -0.96
CA SER A 747 -3.82 -15.07 -0.84
C SER A 747 -5.11 -14.45 -0.29
N GLU A 748 -6.22 -15.18 -0.29
CA GLU A 748 -7.56 -14.67 -0.05
C GLU A 748 -8.18 -15.20 1.26
N VAL A 749 -7.87 -16.45 1.65
CA VAL A 749 -8.49 -17.16 2.79
C VAL A 749 -7.52 -18.13 3.47
N THR A 750 -7.66 -18.24 4.80
CA THR A 750 -6.96 -19.23 5.63
C THR A 750 -7.94 -20.29 6.14
N PHE A 751 -7.62 -21.55 5.87
CA PHE A 751 -8.28 -22.74 6.42
C PHE A 751 -7.40 -23.30 7.54
N ALA A 752 -8.01 -23.59 8.70
CA ALA A 752 -7.31 -24.23 9.81
C ALA A 752 -7.41 -25.77 9.71
N ASP A 753 -6.66 -26.46 10.56
CA ASP A 753 -6.81 -27.91 10.71
C ASP A 753 -8.29 -28.23 11.03
N SER A 754 -8.87 -29.13 10.24
CA SER A 754 -10.29 -29.50 10.33
C SER A 754 -10.43 -31.01 10.51
N GLN A 755 -11.44 -31.44 11.27
CA GLN A 755 -11.70 -32.85 11.52
C GLN A 755 -13.20 -33.18 11.55
N VAL A 756 -13.50 -34.43 11.19
CA VAL A 756 -14.79 -35.12 11.42
C VAL A 756 -14.47 -36.39 12.18
N SER A 757 -15.23 -36.73 13.22
CA SER A 757 -15.02 -37.96 13.98
C SER A 757 -16.34 -38.50 14.49
N SER A 758 -16.68 -39.73 14.08
CA SER A 758 -17.95 -40.32 14.44
C SER A 758 -17.79 -41.64 15.22
N TRP A 759 -18.79 -41.94 16.05
CA TRP A 759 -19.05 -43.30 16.53
C TRP A 759 -20.32 -43.81 15.87
N ASN A 760 -20.21 -44.98 15.25
CA ASN A 760 -21.30 -45.62 14.54
C ASN A 760 -21.63 -47.00 15.12
N GLY A 761 -22.90 -47.39 14.98
CA GLY A 761 -23.42 -48.67 15.44
C GLY A 761 -24.45 -49.20 14.47
N GLY A 762 -24.50 -50.52 14.33
CA GLY A 762 -25.37 -51.15 13.36
C GLY A 762 -25.77 -52.57 13.69
N ALA A 763 -26.74 -53.07 12.95
CA ALA A 763 -27.16 -54.46 12.99
C ALA A 763 -27.60 -54.91 11.60
N GLY A 764 -27.29 -56.17 11.28
CA GLY A 764 -27.59 -56.73 9.97
C GLY A 764 -27.85 -58.22 10.01
N VAL A 765 -28.33 -58.72 8.87
CA VAL A 765 -28.54 -60.14 8.63
C VAL A 765 -28.02 -60.47 7.25
N ARG A 766 -27.08 -61.43 7.19
CA ARG A 766 -26.61 -62.03 5.94
C ARG A 766 -27.18 -63.43 5.77
N LEU A 767 -27.58 -63.76 4.55
CA LEU A 767 -28.02 -65.10 4.17
C LEU A 767 -27.19 -65.56 2.97
N THR A 768 -26.56 -66.72 3.09
CA THR A 768 -25.76 -67.34 2.02
C THR A 768 -26.25 -68.77 1.79
N THR A 769 -26.35 -69.24 0.54
CA THR A 769 -26.84 -70.60 0.25
C THR A 769 -26.02 -71.26 -0.86
N THR A 770 -25.76 -72.57 -0.77
CA THR A 770 -25.07 -73.32 -1.83
C THR A 770 -26.06 -73.74 -2.93
N LEU A 771 -25.85 -73.30 -4.19
CA LEU A 771 -26.77 -73.64 -5.28
C LEU A 771 -26.42 -74.92 -6.05
N ARG A 772 -25.13 -75.25 -6.25
CA ARG A 772 -24.66 -76.47 -6.97
C ARG A 772 -23.13 -76.60 -6.93
N ASP A 773 -22.66 -77.85 -6.87
CA ASP A 773 -21.29 -78.25 -7.24
C ASP A 773 -21.25 -78.62 -8.74
N LEU A 774 -20.90 -77.65 -9.59
CA LEU A 774 -20.83 -77.81 -11.04
C LEU A 774 -19.49 -78.51 -11.39
N ASN A 775 -19.49 -79.84 -11.49
CA ASN A 775 -18.34 -80.71 -11.80
C ASN A 775 -17.30 -80.96 -10.69
N LYS A 776 -17.71 -81.25 -9.45
CA LYS A 776 -16.85 -81.70 -8.32
C LYS A 776 -15.74 -80.73 -7.88
N ASN A 777 -15.62 -79.56 -8.51
CA ASN A 777 -14.52 -78.62 -8.36
C ASN A 777 -14.99 -77.14 -8.42
N VAL A 778 -16.30 -76.87 -8.55
CA VAL A 778 -16.82 -75.49 -8.61
C VAL A 778 -18.07 -75.36 -7.75
N LYS A 779 -18.00 -74.54 -6.70
CA LYS A 779 -19.09 -74.26 -5.77
C LYS A 779 -19.57 -72.82 -5.94
N VAL A 780 -20.88 -72.62 -6.10
CA VAL A 780 -21.48 -71.29 -6.24
C VAL A 780 -22.42 -71.00 -5.07
N MET A 781 -22.19 -69.86 -4.42
CA MET A 781 -22.84 -69.43 -3.19
C MET A 781 -23.38 -68.00 -3.34
N PRO A 782 -24.61 -67.83 -3.84
CA PRO A 782 -25.28 -66.54 -3.75
C PRO A 782 -25.50 -66.13 -2.29
N TRP A 783 -25.46 -64.83 -2.06
CA TRP A 783 -25.75 -64.23 -0.78
C TRP A 783 -26.58 -62.96 -0.92
N ILE A 784 -27.33 -62.66 0.13
CA ILE A 784 -28.00 -61.38 0.36
C ILE A 784 -27.61 -60.87 1.74
N ASP A 785 -27.50 -59.55 1.88
CA ASP A 785 -27.20 -58.87 3.12
C ASP A 785 -28.17 -57.68 3.27
N ALA A 786 -28.71 -57.49 4.47
CA ALA A 786 -29.49 -56.32 4.79
C ALA A 786 -29.03 -55.82 6.16
N ARG A 787 -28.60 -54.57 6.24
CA ARG A 787 -28.08 -53.96 7.46
C ARG A 787 -28.52 -52.52 7.63
N PHE A 788 -28.61 -52.11 8.88
CA PHE A 788 -28.87 -50.75 9.31
C PHE A 788 -27.67 -50.25 10.09
N GLN A 789 -27.20 -49.05 9.78
CA GLN A 789 -26.09 -48.38 10.44
C GLN A 789 -26.50 -46.95 10.80
N LYS A 790 -26.08 -46.50 11.97
CA LYS A 790 -26.36 -45.16 12.47
C LYS A 790 -25.18 -44.63 13.29
N GLU A 791 -24.83 -43.38 13.05
CA GLU A 791 -23.95 -42.59 13.90
C GLU A 791 -24.71 -42.06 15.12
N PHE A 792 -24.04 -42.05 16.27
CA PHE A 792 -24.65 -41.64 17.54
C PHE A 792 -23.78 -40.70 18.37
N SER A 793 -22.58 -40.38 17.88
CA SER A 793 -21.71 -39.34 18.42
C SER A 793 -20.92 -38.79 17.27
N ASP A 794 -20.88 -37.47 17.15
CA ASP A 794 -20.11 -36.75 16.14
C ASP A 794 -19.35 -35.61 16.84
N ASP A 795 -18.04 -35.56 16.60
CA ASP A 795 -17.08 -34.57 17.08
C ASP A 795 -16.39 -33.86 15.90
N THR A 796 -17.22 -33.37 14.96
CA THR A 796 -16.83 -32.43 13.91
C THR A 796 -16.29 -31.13 14.49
N ASP A 797 -15.15 -30.68 13.99
CA ASP A 797 -14.52 -29.39 14.27
C ASP A 797 -13.92 -28.87 12.97
N ILE A 798 -14.68 -28.03 12.26
CA ILE A 798 -14.28 -27.47 10.96
C ILE A 798 -14.14 -25.97 11.11
N GLN A 799 -12.97 -25.44 10.74
CA GLN A 799 -12.66 -24.02 10.85
C GLN A 799 -12.06 -23.48 9.54
N ALA A 800 -12.78 -22.54 8.94
CA ALA A 800 -12.39 -21.87 7.70
C ALA A 800 -12.69 -20.37 7.84
N ALA A 801 -11.66 -19.53 7.86
CA ALA A 801 -11.79 -18.09 8.15
C ALA A 801 -12.67 -17.81 9.39
N ASP A 802 -13.81 -17.14 9.20
CA ASP A 802 -14.80 -16.78 10.23
C ASP A 802 -15.91 -17.83 10.43
N TYR A 803 -15.84 -18.96 9.72
CA TYR A 803 -16.71 -20.12 9.93
C TYR A 803 -16.09 -21.10 10.92
N HIS A 804 -16.90 -21.51 11.90
CA HIS A 804 -16.57 -22.57 12.85
C HIS A 804 -17.79 -23.46 13.04
N ASN A 805 -17.71 -24.72 12.61
CA ASN A 805 -18.75 -25.71 12.83
C ASN A 805 -18.28 -26.77 13.82
N THR A 806 -19.04 -26.93 14.90
CA THR A 806 -18.85 -27.99 15.90
C THR A 806 -20.08 -28.89 16.05
N SER A 807 -21.04 -28.77 15.14
CA SER A 807 -22.33 -29.49 15.16
C SER A 807 -22.43 -30.34 13.91
N GLY A 808 -21.70 -31.45 13.89
CA GLY A 808 -21.74 -32.39 12.77
C GLY A 808 -23.07 -33.18 12.71
N HIS A 809 -23.33 -33.76 11.54
CA HIS A 809 -24.53 -34.51 11.22
C HIS A 809 -24.34 -36.03 11.42
N ASN A 810 -25.12 -36.62 12.35
CA ASN A 810 -25.10 -38.07 12.57
C ASN A 810 -25.86 -38.81 11.46
N ASN A 811 -25.14 -39.48 10.56
CA ASN A 811 -25.74 -40.21 9.45
C ASN A 811 -26.51 -41.45 9.87
N THR A 812 -27.57 -41.74 9.13
CA THR A 812 -28.40 -42.93 9.22
C THR A 812 -28.54 -43.58 7.85
N MET A 813 -28.10 -44.84 7.74
CA MET A 813 -28.09 -45.56 6.47
C MET A 813 -28.68 -46.97 6.60
N GLY A 814 -29.57 -47.32 5.67
CA GLY A 814 -29.99 -48.68 5.37
C GLY A 814 -29.24 -49.20 4.14
N ILE A 815 -28.61 -50.37 4.24
CA ILE A 815 -27.79 -50.94 3.17
C ILE A 815 -28.33 -52.31 2.81
N PHE A 816 -28.53 -52.55 1.51
CA PHE A 816 -28.97 -53.82 0.97
C PHE A 816 -27.95 -54.33 -0.05
N GLY A 817 -27.35 -55.48 0.24
CA GLY A 817 -26.37 -56.15 -0.61
C GLY A 817 -26.90 -57.44 -1.22
N ALA A 818 -26.46 -57.72 -2.44
CA ALA A 818 -26.64 -59.04 -3.05
C ALA A 818 -25.41 -59.41 -3.89
N GLY A 819 -25.05 -60.68 -3.90
CA GLY A 819 -23.86 -61.12 -4.62
C GLY A 819 -23.70 -62.63 -4.72
N ILE A 820 -22.54 -63.03 -5.23
CA ILE A 820 -22.17 -64.42 -5.48
C ILE A 820 -20.70 -64.62 -5.10
N ASN A 821 -20.45 -65.69 -4.35
CA ASN A 821 -19.11 -66.23 -4.13
C ASN A 821 -18.99 -67.54 -4.93
N ALA A 822 -17.90 -67.71 -5.68
CA ALA A 822 -17.66 -68.90 -6.49
C ALA A 822 -16.27 -69.48 -6.19
N THR A 823 -16.21 -70.67 -5.59
CA THR A 823 -14.95 -71.36 -5.26
C THR A 823 -14.62 -72.37 -6.35
N ILE A 824 -13.40 -72.31 -6.88
CA ILE A 824 -12.86 -73.14 -7.96
C ILE A 824 -11.64 -73.90 -7.42
N ALA A 825 -11.60 -75.21 -7.64
CA ALA A 825 -10.49 -76.10 -7.24
C ALA A 825 -10.10 -76.04 -5.74
N HIS A 826 -11.05 -75.69 -4.88
CA HIS A 826 -10.94 -75.58 -3.41
C HIS A 826 -10.04 -74.48 -2.85
N ASN A 827 -9.25 -73.81 -3.68
CA ASN A 827 -8.27 -72.82 -3.21
C ASN A 827 -8.36 -71.46 -3.92
N PHE A 828 -9.21 -71.30 -4.92
CA PHE A 828 -9.45 -70.01 -5.58
C PHE A 828 -10.92 -69.61 -5.46
N THR A 829 -11.21 -68.42 -4.93
CA THR A 829 -12.58 -67.91 -4.82
C THR A 829 -12.72 -66.61 -5.58
N LEU A 830 -13.81 -66.46 -6.32
CA LEU A 830 -14.25 -65.21 -6.93
C LEU A 830 -15.43 -64.66 -6.16
N THR A 831 -15.39 -63.38 -5.81
CA THR A 831 -16.44 -62.69 -5.06
C THR A 831 -16.96 -61.52 -5.88
N THR A 832 -18.28 -61.40 -5.95
CA THR A 832 -18.95 -60.24 -6.54
C THR A 832 -20.13 -59.82 -5.67
N GLY A 833 -20.32 -58.53 -5.48
CA GLY A 833 -21.41 -57.96 -4.71
C GLY A 833 -21.83 -56.60 -5.25
N VAL A 834 -23.11 -56.32 -5.17
CA VAL A 834 -23.68 -54.99 -5.40
C VAL A 834 -24.45 -54.59 -4.15
N TYR A 835 -24.22 -53.38 -3.67
CA TYR A 835 -24.93 -52.80 -2.54
C TYR A 835 -25.65 -51.53 -2.97
N VAL A 836 -26.78 -51.27 -2.33
CA VAL A 836 -27.54 -50.02 -2.47
C VAL A 836 -27.85 -49.43 -1.10
N GLY A 837 -27.67 -48.12 -0.96
CA GLY A 837 -27.94 -47.34 0.24
C GLY A 837 -29.28 -46.60 0.19
N THR A 838 -29.86 -46.30 1.35
CA THR A 838 -31.01 -45.41 1.55
C THR A 838 -30.92 -44.74 2.93
N GLY A 839 -31.52 -43.57 3.11
CA GLY A 839 -31.47 -42.80 4.36
C GLY A 839 -30.91 -41.42 4.07
N ASP A 840 -29.82 -41.06 4.72
CA ASP A 840 -29.05 -39.83 4.42
C ASP A 840 -28.15 -39.99 3.18
N VAL A 841 -28.34 -41.08 2.46
CA VAL A 841 -27.71 -41.38 1.17
C VAL A 841 -28.79 -41.75 0.16
N ASP A 842 -28.76 -41.09 -1.00
CA ASP A 842 -29.69 -41.29 -2.11
C ASP A 842 -28.94 -41.71 -3.39
N ASN A 843 -29.58 -42.53 -4.22
CA ASN A 843 -29.02 -43.08 -5.46
C ASN A 843 -27.65 -43.77 -5.29
N ASP A 844 -27.33 -44.24 -4.08
CA ASP A 844 -26.07 -44.94 -3.82
C ASP A 844 -26.09 -46.37 -4.37
N ALA A 845 -25.10 -46.65 -5.19
CA ALA A 845 -24.79 -47.98 -5.68
C ALA A 845 -23.29 -48.23 -5.57
N SER A 846 -22.92 -49.28 -4.83
CA SER A 846 -21.54 -49.74 -4.76
C SER A 846 -21.39 -51.15 -5.31
N VAL A 847 -20.21 -51.42 -5.88
CA VAL A 847 -19.82 -52.69 -6.46
C VAL A 847 -18.50 -53.12 -5.83
N GLN A 848 -18.48 -54.36 -5.37
CA GLN A 848 -17.28 -55.04 -4.90
C GLN A 848 -17.06 -56.27 -5.79
N ALA A 849 -15.85 -56.41 -6.33
CA ALA A 849 -15.51 -57.57 -7.13
C ALA A 849 -14.05 -57.95 -6.93
N GLY A 850 -13.79 -59.19 -6.55
CA GLY A 850 -12.44 -59.62 -6.27
C GLY A 850 -12.25 -61.12 -6.24
N MET A 851 -11.05 -61.49 -5.83
CA MET A 851 -10.60 -62.87 -5.82
C MET A 851 -9.72 -63.15 -4.62
N SER A 852 -9.76 -64.39 -4.14
CA SER A 852 -8.88 -64.88 -3.09
C SER A 852 -8.25 -66.22 -3.47
N TYR A 853 -7.04 -66.45 -2.99
CA TYR A 853 -6.27 -67.67 -3.19
C TYR A 853 -5.68 -68.16 -1.88
N SER A 854 -5.99 -69.39 -1.49
CA SER A 854 -5.53 -70.04 -0.26
C SER A 854 -4.38 -71.01 -0.56
N PHE A 855 -3.32 -71.02 0.27
CA PHE A 855 -2.13 -71.87 0.07
C PHE A 855 -1.42 -72.30 1.35
#